data_AF-A0A520HTD9-F1
#
_entry.id   AF-A0A520HTD9-F1
#
_cell.length_a   1.000
_cell.length_b   1.000
_cell.length_c   1.000
_cell.angle_alpha   90.00
_cell.angle_beta   90.00
_cell.angle_gamma   90.00
#
_symmetry.space_group_name_H-M   'P 1'
#
loop_
_entity.id
_entity.type
_entity.pdbx_description
1 polymer ?
#
loop_
_entity_poly.entity_id
_entity_poly.type
_entity_poly.pdbx_seq_one_letter_code
_entity_poly.pdbx_strand_id
1 'polypeptide(L)'
;MAPILLSAPMQGWALPIDQVPDAVFADRMLGDGVAIDPTGDGLYAPCDATVLTLLDSGHAITLRTAEGAEILIHIGLDTVALGGRGFSPCVAVGDRVVTGAPLIRFDLDLLVREARAVVTPIIVVNPDRFAITQCTTDRQVALGDLLMTIEPIADIRPDAVAGGADAGDILTRTITVPLAHGIHARPAARLGALAKRYTADVTVTRDANTSSILSPIGLLALGVRYNDPITLGARGPDAADALDAIAALILSGMDEAAPAPAPAPAAASPARAAIDGALLGVTAAPGLAVGKARWFRHAEIAVPEQGQGIAVENERFASAITTLAARLAEQTRHSAGAQKAIVEAHAAMLDDPVLRDGTQAQIAAGKSAGHAWRATIRPLADALRAGSDARLAERADDMLDLERQLLAVLEGVETTVPVFPPETILLADDLLPSDILALDRATVIGLCVARGGPTSHVAILAATIGLPALVAIGPALAPLADGTPVILEASEGLMRVDPDADTLVAAQVRLAQAEMRRADMLARAGELCRMADGTRIEAFANLGSIGDARLARDNGAEGSGLLRTEFLFLERESAPSVAEQTADYQAIADALDGRPLIVRLLDIGGDKPAPYLPMDAEENPALGLRGIRVGLAYPQMLEDQVRAILSVRPTGQCRIMVPMIASLDELRAVRAAVTAAAGVSIMTPTGTRSGRSSSAAIRSTAART
;
A
#
# COMPACT_ATOMS: atom_id res chain seq x y z
N MET A 1 -41.19 -2.46 -27.03
CA MET A 1 -40.24 -2.04 -28.08
C MET A 1 -39.74 -3.30 -28.77
N ALA A 2 -39.32 -3.22 -30.04
CA ALA A 2 -38.81 -4.39 -30.77
C ALA A 2 -37.42 -4.81 -30.25
N PRO A 3 -37.05 -6.10 -30.32
CA PRO A 3 -35.69 -6.54 -30.03
C PRO A 3 -34.70 -5.90 -30.99
N ILE A 4 -33.51 -5.55 -30.49
CA ILE A 4 -32.41 -5.01 -31.31
C ILE A 4 -31.46 -6.16 -31.60
N LEU A 5 -31.12 -6.32 -32.88
CA LEU A 5 -30.22 -7.36 -33.37
C LEU A 5 -28.84 -6.74 -33.60
N LEU A 6 -27.82 -7.27 -32.94
CA LEU A 6 -26.43 -6.90 -33.20
C LEU A 6 -25.79 -7.96 -34.09
N SER A 7 -25.31 -7.52 -35.24
CA SER A 7 -24.51 -8.34 -36.15
C SER A 7 -23.05 -8.39 -35.68
N ALA A 8 -22.33 -9.45 -36.03
CA ALA A 8 -20.92 -9.63 -35.71
C ALA A 8 -20.12 -8.51 -36.40
N PRO A 9 -19.46 -7.63 -35.63
CA PRO A 9 -18.80 -6.45 -36.17
C PRO A 9 -17.43 -6.77 -36.80
N MET A 10 -17.00 -8.03 -36.70
CA MET A 10 -15.77 -8.57 -37.26
C MET A 10 -15.89 -10.09 -37.43
N GLN A 11 -15.04 -10.68 -38.27
CA GLN A 11 -14.94 -12.12 -38.41
C GLN A 11 -13.97 -12.73 -37.38
N GLY A 12 -14.32 -13.88 -36.81
CA GLY A 12 -13.49 -14.49 -35.77
C GLY A 12 -14.16 -15.65 -35.05
N TRP A 13 -13.52 -16.12 -33.98
CA TRP A 13 -14.12 -17.10 -33.07
C TRP A 13 -14.88 -16.36 -31.97
N ALA A 14 -16.20 -16.55 -31.88
CA ALA A 14 -17.00 -15.97 -30.81
C ALA A 14 -16.90 -16.84 -29.55
N LEU A 15 -16.65 -16.23 -28.40
CA LEU A 15 -16.47 -16.90 -27.11
C LEU A 15 -17.33 -16.24 -26.02
N PRO A 16 -17.71 -17.00 -24.98
CA PRO A 16 -18.38 -16.45 -23.80
C PRO A 16 -17.57 -15.33 -23.14
N ILE A 17 -18.26 -14.32 -22.59
CA ILE A 17 -17.61 -13.16 -21.97
C ILE A 17 -16.74 -13.53 -20.76
N ASP A 18 -17.10 -14.57 -20.01
CA ASP A 18 -16.36 -15.10 -18.85
C ASP A 18 -15.04 -15.81 -19.23
N GLN A 19 -14.81 -16.08 -20.51
CA GLN A 19 -13.55 -16.61 -21.04
C GLN A 19 -12.59 -15.51 -21.53
N VAL A 20 -12.98 -14.24 -21.46
CA VAL A 20 -12.07 -13.13 -21.75
C VAL A 20 -10.96 -13.11 -20.69
N PRO A 21 -9.66 -13.09 -21.07
CA PRO A 21 -8.57 -13.14 -20.11
C PRO A 21 -8.31 -11.76 -19.46
N ASP A 22 -9.38 -11.11 -19.00
CA ASP A 22 -9.39 -9.86 -18.24
C ASP A 22 -10.63 -9.79 -17.34
N ALA A 23 -10.42 -9.57 -16.04
CA ALA A 23 -11.47 -9.66 -15.02
C ALA A 23 -12.57 -8.58 -15.18
N VAL A 24 -12.23 -7.41 -15.73
CA VAL A 24 -13.21 -6.33 -15.93
C VAL A 24 -14.32 -6.78 -16.88
N PHE A 25 -13.94 -7.54 -17.91
CA PHE A 25 -14.88 -8.12 -18.87
C PHE A 25 -15.44 -9.46 -18.40
N ALA A 26 -14.60 -10.37 -17.86
CA ALA A 26 -15.01 -11.71 -17.45
C ALA A 26 -16.06 -11.70 -16.33
N ASP A 27 -15.93 -10.76 -15.38
CA ASP A 27 -16.85 -10.62 -14.24
C ASP A 27 -18.04 -9.68 -14.56
N ARG A 28 -18.19 -9.25 -15.82
CA ARG A 28 -19.27 -8.37 -16.30
C ARG A 28 -19.33 -7.01 -15.60
N MET A 29 -18.20 -6.47 -15.14
CA MET A 29 -18.15 -5.22 -14.37
C MET A 29 -18.62 -3.99 -15.17
N LEU A 30 -18.41 -3.99 -16.49
CA LEU A 30 -18.82 -2.88 -17.38
C LEU A 30 -20.15 -3.14 -18.10
N GLY A 31 -20.74 -4.33 -17.95
CA GLY A 31 -21.88 -4.79 -18.73
C GLY A 31 -21.72 -6.24 -19.20
N ASP A 32 -22.83 -6.87 -19.58
CA ASP A 32 -22.83 -8.23 -20.15
C ASP A 32 -22.61 -8.18 -21.67
N GLY A 33 -22.17 -9.29 -22.26
CA GLY A 33 -21.85 -9.32 -23.69
C GLY A 33 -21.26 -10.62 -24.23
N VAL A 34 -20.47 -10.47 -25.29
CA VAL A 34 -19.72 -11.56 -25.95
C VAL A 34 -18.39 -11.02 -26.44
N ALA A 35 -17.39 -11.88 -26.59
CA ALA A 35 -16.12 -11.50 -27.19
C ALA A 35 -15.87 -12.25 -28.50
N ILE A 36 -15.11 -11.63 -29.39
CA ILE A 36 -14.64 -12.24 -30.64
C ILE A 36 -13.12 -12.25 -30.62
N ASP A 37 -12.50 -13.41 -30.86
CA ASP A 37 -11.09 -13.54 -31.23
C ASP A 37 -10.95 -13.30 -32.75
N PRO A 38 -10.45 -12.13 -33.19
CA PRO A 38 -10.54 -11.69 -34.57
C PRO A 38 -9.61 -12.47 -35.51
N THR A 39 -10.09 -12.66 -36.73
CA THR A 39 -9.27 -13.16 -37.86
C THR A 39 -9.17 -12.15 -39.01
N GLY A 40 -9.69 -10.94 -38.81
CA GLY A 40 -9.70 -9.85 -39.78
C GLY A 40 -9.17 -8.53 -39.18
N ASP A 41 -9.02 -7.52 -40.03
CA ASP A 41 -8.32 -6.25 -39.76
C ASP A 41 -9.27 -5.04 -39.70
N GLY A 42 -10.57 -5.30 -39.46
CA GLY A 42 -11.61 -4.27 -39.50
C GLY A 42 -12.73 -4.50 -38.51
N LEU A 43 -13.15 -3.42 -37.87
CA LEU A 43 -14.33 -3.30 -37.05
C LEU A 43 -15.42 -2.54 -37.82
N TYR A 44 -16.63 -3.08 -37.82
CA TYR A 44 -17.80 -2.55 -38.53
C TYR A 44 -18.99 -2.35 -37.60
N ALA A 45 -19.92 -1.49 -37.97
CA ALA A 45 -21.10 -1.17 -37.16
C ALA A 45 -22.00 -2.42 -37.01
N PRO A 46 -22.26 -2.91 -35.78
CA PRO A 46 -23.09 -4.09 -35.56
C PRO A 46 -24.59 -3.81 -35.78
N CYS A 47 -24.99 -2.54 -35.73
CA CYS A 47 -26.35 -2.07 -35.93
C CYS A 47 -26.34 -0.59 -36.39
N ASP A 48 -27.51 -0.05 -36.73
CA ASP A 48 -27.68 1.39 -36.96
C ASP A 48 -27.55 2.15 -35.64
N ALA A 49 -26.63 3.11 -35.56
CA ALA A 49 -26.31 3.79 -34.30
C ALA A 49 -25.68 5.17 -34.51
N THR A 50 -25.55 5.93 -33.43
CA THR A 50 -24.73 7.14 -33.35
C THR A 50 -23.46 6.83 -32.56
N VAL A 51 -22.29 7.30 -33.04
CA VAL A 51 -21.02 7.17 -32.32
C VAL A 51 -21.04 8.10 -31.12
N LEU A 52 -21.06 7.53 -29.91
CA LEU A 52 -21.12 8.28 -28.65
C LEU A 52 -19.73 8.68 -28.17
N THR A 53 -18.79 7.74 -28.23
CA THR A 53 -17.39 7.98 -27.88
C THR A 53 -16.49 7.22 -28.84
N LEU A 54 -15.32 7.78 -29.09
CA LEU A 54 -14.19 7.15 -29.75
C LEU A 54 -12.98 7.55 -28.92
N LEU A 55 -12.29 6.59 -28.32
CA LEU A 55 -11.11 6.90 -27.51
C LEU A 55 -10.00 7.46 -28.41
N ASP A 56 -9.18 8.37 -27.88
CA ASP A 56 -8.12 9.06 -28.64
C ASP A 56 -7.13 8.10 -29.30
N SER A 57 -6.88 6.95 -28.67
CA SER A 57 -6.03 5.88 -29.20
C SER A 57 -6.73 4.93 -30.17
N GLY A 58 -8.00 5.17 -30.52
CA GLY A 58 -8.74 4.45 -31.56
C GLY A 58 -8.98 2.96 -31.30
N HIS A 59 -8.76 2.48 -30.08
CA HIS A 59 -8.89 1.06 -29.73
C HIS A 59 -10.28 0.68 -29.18
N ALA A 60 -11.10 1.65 -28.80
CA ALA A 60 -12.47 1.39 -28.36
C ALA A 60 -13.44 2.48 -28.84
N ILE A 61 -14.68 2.05 -29.06
CA ILE A 61 -15.78 2.88 -29.54
C ILE A 61 -17.07 2.50 -28.83
N THR A 62 -17.84 3.51 -28.41
CA THR A 62 -19.19 3.31 -27.87
C THR A 62 -20.23 3.80 -28.86
N LEU A 63 -21.22 2.97 -29.15
CA LEU A 63 -22.33 3.27 -30.05
C LEU A 63 -23.63 3.37 -29.26
N ARG A 64 -24.52 4.29 -29.66
CA ARG A 64 -25.87 4.39 -29.09
C ARG A 64 -26.93 4.16 -30.17
N THR A 65 -27.83 3.20 -29.95
CA THR A 65 -28.96 2.91 -30.87
C THR A 65 -30.07 3.96 -30.72
N ALA A 66 -31.02 3.98 -31.66
CA ALA A 66 -32.17 4.90 -31.59
C ALA A 66 -33.06 4.65 -30.36
N GLU A 67 -33.12 3.40 -29.90
CA GLU A 67 -33.83 2.95 -28.71
C GLU A 67 -33.08 3.31 -27.41
N GLY A 68 -31.80 3.65 -27.51
CA GLY A 68 -30.96 4.08 -26.40
C GLY A 68 -30.09 2.99 -25.77
N ALA A 69 -29.89 1.85 -26.44
CA ALA A 69 -28.91 0.85 -26.01
C ALA A 69 -27.50 1.38 -26.28
N GLU A 70 -26.58 1.19 -25.32
CA GLU A 70 -25.19 1.63 -25.44
C GLU A 70 -24.27 0.42 -25.54
N ILE A 71 -23.48 0.37 -26.62
CA ILE A 71 -22.67 -0.78 -27.00
C ILE A 71 -21.22 -0.35 -27.01
N LEU A 72 -20.41 -0.86 -26.08
CA LEU A 72 -18.97 -0.66 -26.08
C LEU A 72 -18.30 -1.81 -26.83
N ILE A 73 -17.44 -1.45 -27.79
CA ILE A 73 -16.59 -2.41 -28.49
C ILE A 73 -15.14 -2.05 -28.22
N HIS A 74 -14.39 -2.98 -27.61
CA HIS A 74 -13.01 -2.78 -27.20
C HIS A 74 -12.08 -3.73 -27.98
N ILE A 75 -11.25 -3.21 -28.88
CA ILE A 75 -10.40 -4.02 -29.78
C ILE A 75 -9.14 -4.45 -29.05
N GLY A 76 -9.02 -5.74 -28.73
CA GLY A 76 -7.90 -6.32 -27.97
C GLY A 76 -7.86 -5.86 -26.50
N LEU A 77 -7.11 -6.58 -25.65
CA LEU A 77 -6.90 -6.24 -24.25
C LEU A 77 -5.58 -5.48 -24.07
N ASP A 78 -5.60 -4.46 -23.20
CA ASP A 78 -4.47 -3.53 -22.95
C ASP A 78 -3.97 -2.75 -24.17
N THR A 79 -4.77 -2.66 -25.24
CA THR A 79 -4.41 -1.96 -26.50
C THR A 79 -4.33 -0.45 -26.36
N VAL A 80 -4.80 0.13 -25.25
CA VAL A 80 -4.56 1.53 -24.89
C VAL A 80 -3.07 1.87 -24.83
N ALA A 81 -2.21 0.92 -24.43
CA ALA A 81 -0.76 1.09 -24.35
C ALA A 81 -0.09 1.32 -25.72
N LEU A 82 -0.78 0.98 -26.83
CA LEU A 82 -0.30 1.23 -28.18
C LEU A 82 -0.40 2.72 -28.57
N GLY A 83 -1.11 3.54 -27.80
CA GLY A 83 -1.17 4.99 -28.00
C GLY A 83 -1.64 5.41 -29.39
N GLY A 84 -2.56 4.64 -30.00
CA GLY A 84 -3.06 4.88 -31.36
C GLY A 84 -2.32 4.13 -32.47
N ARG A 85 -1.17 3.50 -32.17
CA ARG A 85 -0.46 2.68 -33.16
C ARG A 85 -1.29 1.46 -33.56
N GLY A 86 -1.45 1.27 -34.87
CA GLY A 86 -2.20 0.14 -35.41
C GLY A 86 -3.70 0.33 -35.48
N PHE A 87 -4.23 1.52 -35.18
CA PHE A 87 -5.66 1.84 -35.33
C PHE A 87 -5.85 2.99 -36.30
N SER A 88 -6.90 2.91 -37.11
CA SER A 88 -7.28 3.91 -38.11
C SER A 88 -8.80 4.08 -38.09
N PRO A 89 -9.30 5.03 -37.27
CA PRO A 89 -10.72 5.33 -37.21
C PRO A 89 -11.27 5.78 -38.57
N CYS A 90 -12.44 5.28 -38.94
CA CYS A 90 -13.17 5.62 -40.16
C CYS A 90 -14.35 6.58 -39.89
N VAL A 91 -14.62 6.88 -38.62
CA VAL A 91 -15.76 7.67 -38.13
C VAL A 91 -15.29 8.63 -37.03
N ALA A 92 -16.09 9.66 -36.75
CA ALA A 92 -15.92 10.60 -35.66
C ALA A 92 -17.06 10.54 -34.64
N VAL A 93 -16.83 11.05 -33.43
CA VAL A 93 -17.88 11.20 -32.41
C VAL A 93 -19.02 12.06 -32.96
N GLY A 94 -20.25 11.58 -32.81
CA GLY A 94 -21.46 12.21 -33.34
C GLY A 94 -21.90 11.70 -34.71
N ASP A 95 -21.08 10.93 -35.44
CA ASP A 95 -21.47 10.36 -36.72
C ASP A 95 -22.61 9.35 -36.57
N ARG A 96 -23.50 9.31 -37.56
CA ARG A 96 -24.51 8.26 -37.71
C ARG A 96 -23.99 7.18 -38.63
N VAL A 97 -23.99 5.94 -38.14
CA VAL A 97 -23.53 4.77 -38.86
C VAL A 97 -24.69 3.83 -39.15
N VAL A 98 -24.66 3.19 -40.30
CA VAL A 98 -25.57 2.11 -40.68
C VAL A 98 -24.87 0.77 -40.48
N THR A 99 -25.65 -0.27 -40.23
CA THR A 99 -25.16 -1.65 -40.03
C THR A 99 -24.20 -2.05 -41.16
N GLY A 100 -23.00 -2.53 -40.80
CA GLY A 100 -21.93 -2.90 -41.73
C GLY A 100 -21.05 -1.75 -42.21
N ALA A 101 -21.26 -0.51 -41.78
CA ALA A 101 -20.34 0.59 -42.07
C ALA A 101 -18.99 0.40 -41.35
N PRO A 102 -17.85 0.72 -41.99
CA PRO A 102 -16.53 0.61 -41.34
C PRO A 102 -16.41 1.62 -40.20
N LEU A 103 -16.01 1.14 -39.02
CA LEU A 103 -15.78 1.98 -37.83
C LEU A 103 -14.30 2.23 -37.62
N ILE A 104 -13.50 1.16 -37.56
CA ILE A 104 -12.06 1.23 -37.23
C ILE A 104 -11.34 0.16 -38.04
N ARG A 105 -10.29 0.54 -38.75
CA ARG A 105 -9.32 -0.40 -39.33
C ARG A 105 -8.18 -0.61 -38.35
N PHE A 106 -7.70 -1.84 -38.19
CA PHE A 106 -6.60 -2.12 -37.28
C PHE A 106 -5.62 -3.14 -37.83
N ASP A 107 -4.35 -3.03 -37.43
CA ASP A 107 -3.29 -3.95 -37.80
C ASP A 107 -3.28 -5.15 -36.86
N LEU A 108 -3.93 -6.25 -37.27
CA LEU A 108 -4.04 -7.45 -36.46
C LEU A 108 -2.67 -8.07 -36.14
N ASP A 109 -1.72 -8.03 -37.08
CA ASP A 109 -0.37 -8.59 -36.86
C ASP A 109 0.37 -7.79 -35.77
N LEU A 110 0.22 -6.47 -35.76
CA LEU A 110 0.75 -5.62 -34.70
C LEU A 110 0.09 -5.94 -33.34
N LEU A 111 -1.24 -6.06 -33.33
CA LEU A 111 -2.00 -6.33 -32.11
C LEU A 111 -1.63 -7.71 -31.52
N VAL A 112 -1.51 -8.75 -32.33
CA VAL A 112 -1.08 -10.09 -31.88
C VAL A 112 0.33 -10.07 -31.27
N ARG A 113 1.20 -9.16 -31.74
CA ARG A 113 2.58 -9.05 -31.25
C ARG A 113 2.73 -8.20 -30.00
N GLU A 114 1.93 -7.15 -29.86
CA GLU A 114 2.14 -6.11 -28.84
C GLU A 114 1.01 -5.99 -27.80
N ALA A 115 -0.17 -6.56 -28.05
CA ALA A 115 -1.28 -6.59 -27.09
C ALA A 115 -1.28 -7.87 -26.24
N ARG A 116 -1.86 -7.81 -25.03
CA ARG A 116 -1.97 -8.96 -24.12
C ARG A 116 -2.84 -10.08 -24.70
N ALA A 117 -3.92 -9.72 -25.37
CA ALA A 117 -4.74 -10.60 -26.19
C ALA A 117 -5.46 -9.76 -27.25
N VAL A 118 -5.79 -10.36 -28.39
CA VAL A 118 -6.54 -9.66 -29.46
C VAL A 118 -8.05 -9.86 -29.36
N VAL A 119 -8.50 -10.62 -28.36
CA VAL A 119 -9.91 -10.81 -28.05
C VAL A 119 -10.59 -9.45 -27.88
N THR A 120 -11.73 -9.28 -28.55
CA THR A 120 -12.45 -8.02 -28.63
C THR A 120 -13.80 -8.15 -27.94
N PRO A 121 -13.95 -7.65 -26.69
CA PRO A 121 -15.23 -7.60 -26.01
C PRO A 121 -16.23 -6.65 -26.69
N ILE A 122 -17.48 -7.10 -26.79
CA ILE A 122 -18.63 -6.37 -27.31
C ILE A 122 -19.72 -6.45 -26.24
N ILE A 123 -19.93 -5.35 -25.51
CA ILE A 123 -20.75 -5.34 -24.28
C ILE A 123 -21.83 -4.26 -24.31
N VAL A 124 -22.93 -4.53 -23.60
CA VAL A 124 -24.02 -3.58 -23.37
C VAL A 124 -23.78 -2.87 -22.04
N VAL A 125 -23.51 -1.57 -22.06
CA VAL A 125 -23.04 -0.81 -20.89
C VAL A 125 -24.17 -0.17 -20.05
N ASN A 126 -25.43 -0.41 -20.41
CA ASN A 126 -26.62 -0.01 -19.65
C ASN A 126 -27.56 -1.20 -19.35
N PRO A 127 -27.08 -2.19 -18.56
CA PRO A 127 -27.79 -3.45 -18.29
C PRO A 127 -29.06 -3.26 -17.45
N ASP A 128 -29.24 -2.09 -16.83
CA ASP A 128 -30.46 -1.66 -16.16
C ASP A 128 -31.63 -1.43 -17.13
N ARG A 129 -31.33 -1.14 -18.41
CA ARG A 129 -32.32 -0.79 -19.45
C ARG A 129 -32.50 -1.85 -20.52
N PHE A 130 -31.45 -2.62 -20.81
CA PHE A 130 -31.43 -3.63 -21.86
C PHE A 130 -30.84 -4.93 -21.34
N ALA A 131 -31.55 -6.04 -21.55
CA ALA A 131 -31.09 -7.38 -21.25
C ALA A 131 -30.69 -8.10 -22.53
N ILE A 132 -29.62 -8.88 -22.47
CA ILE A 132 -29.23 -9.77 -23.56
C ILE A 132 -30.07 -11.05 -23.46
N THR A 133 -30.82 -11.36 -24.52
CA THR A 133 -31.67 -12.56 -24.56
C THR A 133 -31.05 -13.71 -25.33
N GLN A 134 -30.08 -13.42 -26.21
CA GLN A 134 -29.36 -14.44 -26.96
C GLN A 134 -27.94 -13.97 -27.31
N CYS A 135 -26.95 -14.85 -27.14
CA CYS A 135 -25.57 -14.68 -27.61
C CYS A 135 -25.14 -15.86 -28.49
N THR A 136 -24.31 -15.56 -29.49
CA THR A 136 -23.60 -16.56 -30.29
C THR A 136 -22.21 -16.79 -29.69
N THR A 137 -21.95 -17.97 -29.11
CA THR A 137 -20.65 -18.35 -28.54
C THR A 137 -20.16 -19.70 -29.07
N ASP A 138 -18.89 -20.01 -28.81
CA ASP A 138 -18.24 -21.31 -29.08
C ASP A 138 -18.30 -21.75 -30.55
N ARG A 139 -18.25 -20.76 -31.46
CA ARG A 139 -18.23 -20.99 -32.91
C ARG A 139 -17.59 -19.86 -33.68
N GLN A 140 -17.20 -20.15 -34.91
CA GLN A 140 -16.78 -19.14 -35.86
C GLN A 140 -17.98 -18.31 -36.35
N VAL A 141 -17.79 -17.00 -36.46
CA VAL A 141 -18.74 -16.03 -37.00
C VAL A 141 -18.12 -15.26 -38.17
N ALA A 142 -18.89 -15.07 -39.23
CA ALA A 142 -18.54 -14.18 -40.34
C ALA A 142 -19.03 -12.75 -40.06
N LEU A 143 -18.41 -11.76 -40.72
CA LEU A 143 -18.86 -10.38 -40.66
C LEU A 143 -20.33 -10.28 -41.08
N GLY A 144 -21.19 -9.74 -40.21
CA GLY A 144 -22.62 -9.59 -40.45
C GLY A 144 -23.51 -10.74 -39.95
N ASP A 145 -22.94 -11.85 -39.46
CA ASP A 145 -23.72 -12.91 -38.81
C ASP A 145 -24.41 -12.39 -37.53
N LEU A 146 -25.50 -13.01 -37.10
CA LEU A 146 -26.14 -12.63 -35.82
C LEU A 146 -25.20 -12.93 -34.64
N LEU A 147 -24.82 -11.91 -33.89
CA LEU A 147 -23.94 -12.02 -32.73
C LEU A 147 -24.72 -12.05 -31.42
N MET A 148 -25.64 -11.10 -31.22
CA MET A 148 -26.51 -11.07 -30.04
C MET A 148 -27.85 -10.39 -30.29
N THR A 149 -28.84 -10.74 -29.49
CA THR A 149 -30.16 -10.09 -29.43
C THR A 149 -30.33 -9.42 -28.08
N ILE A 150 -30.70 -8.14 -28.08
CA ILE A 150 -30.93 -7.35 -26.87
C ILE A 150 -32.37 -6.85 -26.83
N GLU A 151 -33.00 -6.98 -25.67
CA GLU A 151 -34.38 -6.57 -25.44
C GLU A 151 -34.45 -5.51 -24.34
N PRO A 152 -35.26 -4.45 -24.52
CA PRO A 152 -35.51 -3.50 -23.44
C PRO A 152 -36.27 -4.19 -22.31
N ILE A 153 -35.81 -3.99 -21.07
CA ILE A 153 -36.42 -4.58 -19.89
C ILE A 153 -37.75 -3.87 -19.64
N ALA A 154 -38.86 -4.59 -19.83
CA ALA A 154 -40.22 -4.08 -19.65
C ALA A 154 -40.61 -4.03 -18.16
N ASP A 155 -39.90 -3.23 -17.37
CA ASP A 155 -40.39 -2.67 -16.10
C ASP A 155 -39.37 -1.65 -15.56
N ILE A 156 -39.33 -0.46 -16.18
CA ILE A 156 -38.83 0.73 -15.49
C ILE A 156 -39.97 1.73 -15.47
N ARG A 157 -40.73 1.69 -14.37
CA ARG A 157 -41.38 2.90 -13.86
C ARG A 157 -40.26 3.93 -13.64
N PRO A 158 -40.41 5.19 -14.07
CA PRO A 158 -39.47 6.23 -13.71
C PRO A 158 -39.35 6.25 -12.19
N ASP A 159 -38.11 6.19 -11.69
CA ASP A 159 -37.81 5.95 -10.28
C ASP A 159 -38.72 6.76 -9.36
N ALA A 160 -39.50 5.99 -8.58
CA ALA A 160 -40.23 6.51 -7.45
C ALA A 160 -39.21 6.89 -6.39
N VAL A 161 -38.95 8.19 -6.33
CA VAL A 161 -38.50 8.94 -5.15
C VAL A 161 -39.17 8.35 -3.91
N ALA A 162 -38.43 7.57 -3.12
CA ALA A 162 -38.78 7.29 -1.75
C ALA A 162 -38.49 8.56 -0.94
N GLY A 163 -39.47 9.45 -0.94
CA GLY A 163 -39.47 10.69 -0.17
C GLY A 163 -39.89 10.46 1.28
N GLY A 164 -39.15 11.13 2.17
CA GLY A 164 -39.49 11.42 3.56
C GLY A 164 -38.37 10.99 4.52
N ALA A 165 -37.33 11.77 4.80
CA ALA A 165 -37.14 13.21 4.68
C ALA A 165 -35.62 13.54 4.62
N ASP A 166 -35.12 14.10 3.52
CA ASP A 166 -35.00 15.53 3.25
C ASP A 166 -34.50 15.69 1.81
N ALA A 167 -35.16 16.52 1.01
CA ALA A 167 -34.83 16.76 -0.38
C ALA A 167 -33.66 17.76 -0.46
N GLY A 168 -32.46 17.30 -0.12
CA GLY A 168 -31.22 18.04 -0.37
C GLY A 168 -30.63 17.67 -1.72
N ASP A 169 -30.16 18.68 -2.47
CA ASP A 169 -29.33 18.51 -3.66
C ASP A 169 -28.10 17.64 -3.30
N ILE A 170 -27.77 16.63 -4.12
CA ILE A 170 -26.48 15.93 -3.99
C ILE A 170 -25.41 16.89 -4.48
N LEU A 171 -24.55 17.31 -3.57
CA LEU A 171 -23.35 18.05 -3.95
C LEU A 171 -22.35 17.06 -4.52
N THR A 172 -21.76 17.37 -5.67
CA THR A 172 -20.74 16.54 -6.29
C THR A 172 -19.47 17.33 -6.54
N ARG A 173 -18.33 16.66 -6.45
CA ARG A 173 -17.02 17.22 -6.74
C ARG A 173 -16.14 16.17 -7.38
N THR A 174 -15.67 16.44 -8.58
CA THR A 174 -14.66 15.60 -9.23
C THR A 174 -13.27 16.07 -8.84
N ILE A 175 -12.42 15.13 -8.43
CA ILE A 175 -11.01 15.36 -8.11
C ILE A 175 -10.15 14.29 -8.79
N THR A 176 -8.93 14.66 -9.13
CA THR A 176 -7.90 13.71 -9.56
C THR A 176 -7.17 13.21 -8.34
N VAL A 177 -7.07 11.89 -8.16
CA VAL A 177 -6.45 11.29 -6.98
C VAL A 177 -4.92 11.46 -7.05
N PRO A 178 -4.30 12.25 -6.16
CA PRO A 178 -2.84 12.46 -6.17
C PRO A 178 -2.10 11.42 -5.32
N LEU A 179 -2.79 10.41 -4.81
CA LEU A 179 -2.23 9.33 -4.02
C LEU A 179 -1.38 8.44 -4.91
N ALA A 180 -0.06 8.44 -4.69
CA ALA A 180 0.92 7.69 -5.47
C ALA A 180 0.57 6.21 -5.65
N HIS A 181 -0.20 5.66 -4.71
CA HIS A 181 -0.61 4.27 -4.67
C HIS A 181 -2.13 4.10 -4.74
N GLY A 182 -2.86 5.15 -5.12
CA GLY A 182 -4.31 5.12 -5.25
C GLY A 182 -5.07 5.12 -3.91
N ILE A 183 -6.38 4.91 -3.93
CA ILE A 183 -7.17 4.78 -2.69
C ILE A 183 -7.02 3.34 -2.17
N HIS A 184 -5.88 3.08 -1.53
CA HIS A 184 -5.62 1.83 -0.84
C HIS A 184 -6.15 1.87 0.61
N ALA A 185 -5.90 0.81 1.41
CA ALA A 185 -6.58 0.63 2.70
C ALA A 185 -6.37 1.77 3.72
N ARG A 186 -5.19 2.42 3.74
CA ARG A 186 -4.90 3.51 4.68
C ARG A 186 -5.63 4.80 4.28
N PRO A 187 -5.53 5.28 3.02
CA PRO A 187 -6.41 6.33 2.52
C PRO A 187 -7.88 6.03 2.75
N ALA A 188 -8.32 4.83 2.40
CA ALA A 188 -9.72 4.42 2.52
C ALA A 188 -10.20 4.44 3.99
N ALA A 189 -9.39 3.95 4.93
CA ALA A 189 -9.68 4.02 6.37
C ALA A 189 -9.70 5.44 6.92
N ARG A 190 -8.77 6.31 6.49
CA ARG A 190 -8.73 7.72 6.90
C ARG A 190 -9.92 8.50 6.37
N LEU A 191 -10.30 8.24 5.11
CA LEU A 191 -11.48 8.82 4.49
C LEU A 191 -12.74 8.40 5.24
N GLY A 192 -12.88 7.12 5.57
CA GLY A 192 -13.98 6.64 6.41
C GLY A 192 -13.98 7.27 7.80
N ALA A 193 -12.83 7.38 8.46
CA ALA A 193 -12.72 7.98 9.79
C ALA A 193 -13.04 9.48 9.80
N LEU A 194 -12.67 10.21 8.76
CA LEU A 194 -13.02 11.61 8.58
C LEU A 194 -14.52 11.76 8.27
N ALA A 195 -15.06 10.93 7.39
CA ALA A 195 -16.47 10.95 7.03
C ALA A 195 -17.40 10.70 8.23
N LYS A 196 -16.99 9.84 9.19
CA LYS A 196 -17.73 9.62 10.46
C LYS A 196 -17.93 10.87 11.32
N ARG A 197 -17.20 11.96 11.07
CA ARG A 197 -17.35 13.25 11.79
C ARG A 197 -18.53 14.08 11.27
N TYR A 198 -19.07 13.71 10.11
CA TYR A 198 -20.14 14.41 9.42
C TYR A 198 -21.43 13.59 9.47
N THR A 199 -22.55 14.27 9.35
CA THR A 199 -23.88 13.65 9.26
C THR A 199 -24.24 13.31 7.81
N ALA A 200 -23.57 13.95 6.84
CA ALA A 200 -23.79 13.72 5.42
C ALA A 200 -23.32 12.33 4.97
N ASP A 201 -24.13 11.70 4.13
CA ASP A 201 -23.77 10.50 3.39
C ASP A 201 -22.82 10.86 2.26
N VAL A 202 -21.62 10.31 2.29
CA VAL A 202 -20.57 10.59 1.30
C VAL A 202 -20.22 9.32 0.51
N THR A 203 -20.08 9.49 -0.81
CA THR A 203 -19.81 8.43 -1.78
C THR A 203 -18.62 8.80 -2.67
N VAL A 204 -17.93 7.78 -3.17
CA VAL A 204 -16.85 7.90 -4.15
C VAL A 204 -17.24 7.07 -5.36
N THR A 205 -17.20 7.70 -6.53
CA THR A 205 -17.47 7.08 -7.82
C THR A 205 -16.22 7.12 -8.67
N ARG A 206 -15.88 5.99 -9.28
CA ARG A 206 -14.90 5.88 -10.34
C ARG A 206 -15.56 5.20 -11.53
N ASP A 207 -15.51 5.84 -12.69
CA ASP A 207 -16.21 5.38 -13.90
C ASP A 207 -17.71 5.17 -13.61
N ALA A 208 -18.23 3.95 -13.73
CA ALA A 208 -19.62 3.60 -13.40
C ALA A 208 -19.80 3.04 -11.97
N ASN A 209 -18.70 2.75 -11.25
CA ASN A 209 -18.74 2.06 -9.97
C ASN A 209 -18.74 3.07 -8.82
N THR A 210 -19.68 2.93 -7.88
CA THR A 210 -19.82 3.83 -6.73
C THR A 210 -19.76 3.05 -5.43
N SER A 211 -19.01 3.57 -4.46
CA SER A 211 -18.93 3.04 -3.11
C SER A 211 -19.21 4.13 -2.07
N SER A 212 -19.76 3.74 -0.93
CA SER A 212 -19.74 4.60 0.26
C SER A 212 -18.31 4.87 0.69
N ILE A 213 -18.03 6.10 1.11
CA ILE A 213 -16.71 6.46 1.64
C ILE A 213 -16.45 5.84 3.02
N LEU A 214 -17.51 5.42 3.71
CA LEU A 214 -17.43 4.74 5.00
C LEU A 214 -16.99 3.28 4.87
N SER A 215 -16.93 2.75 3.64
CA SER A 215 -16.44 1.40 3.37
C SER A 215 -15.05 1.44 2.75
N PRO A 216 -13.99 1.31 3.56
CA PRO A 216 -12.64 1.05 3.08
C PRO A 216 -12.54 -0.05 2.02
N ILE A 217 -13.31 -1.13 2.14
CA ILE A 217 -13.31 -2.28 1.24
C ILE A 217 -14.02 -1.95 -0.07
N GLY A 218 -15.15 -1.26 -0.02
CA GLY A 218 -15.82 -0.80 -1.23
C GLY A 218 -14.95 0.20 -2.00
N LEU A 219 -14.22 1.08 -1.31
CA LEU A 219 -13.23 1.98 -1.91
C LEU A 219 -12.05 1.22 -2.55
N LEU A 220 -11.56 0.16 -1.90
CA LEU A 220 -10.53 -0.73 -2.47
C LEU A 220 -11.01 -1.43 -3.74
N ALA A 221 -12.26 -1.88 -3.75
CA ALA A 221 -12.88 -2.55 -4.90
C ALA A 221 -13.05 -1.63 -6.12
N LEU A 222 -13.13 -0.31 -5.92
CA LEU A 222 -13.09 0.68 -7.02
C LEU A 222 -11.73 0.71 -7.73
N GLY A 223 -10.69 0.13 -7.13
CA GLY A 223 -9.36 0.00 -7.72
C GLY A 223 -8.68 1.33 -8.04
N VAL A 224 -9.12 2.45 -7.45
CA VAL A 224 -8.70 3.82 -7.75
C VAL A 224 -7.18 3.95 -7.65
N ARG A 225 -6.52 4.36 -8.72
CA ARG A 225 -5.07 4.49 -8.89
C ARG A 225 -4.64 5.97 -8.85
N TYR A 226 -3.32 6.17 -8.83
CA TYR A 226 -2.72 7.48 -9.00
C TYR A 226 -3.17 8.13 -10.31
N ASN A 227 -3.55 9.41 -10.25
CA ASN A 227 -4.10 10.22 -11.32
C ASN A 227 -5.46 9.78 -11.87
N ASP A 228 -6.14 8.83 -11.24
CA ASP A 228 -7.51 8.51 -11.65
C ASP A 228 -8.45 9.66 -11.27
N PRO A 229 -9.37 10.05 -12.17
CA PRO A 229 -10.47 10.93 -11.82
C PRO A 229 -11.50 10.16 -10.99
N ILE A 230 -11.90 10.74 -9.86
CA ILE A 230 -13.02 10.24 -9.06
C ILE A 230 -14.03 11.35 -8.81
N THR A 231 -15.30 10.98 -8.69
CA THR A 231 -16.39 11.88 -8.30
C THR A 231 -16.78 11.59 -6.86
N LEU A 232 -16.62 12.58 -6.00
CA LEU A 232 -17.16 12.58 -4.64
C LEU A 232 -18.60 13.09 -4.69
N GLY A 233 -19.53 12.39 -4.05
CA GLY A 233 -20.90 12.82 -3.87
C GLY A 233 -21.26 12.90 -2.40
N ALA A 234 -21.90 13.97 -1.93
CA ALA A 234 -22.39 14.08 -0.56
C ALA A 234 -23.84 14.58 -0.48
N ARG A 235 -24.58 14.04 0.49
CA ARG A 235 -25.97 14.42 0.78
C ARG A 235 -26.18 14.54 2.29
N GLY A 236 -26.69 15.67 2.75
CA GLY A 236 -26.96 15.90 4.17
C GLY A 236 -26.71 17.34 4.61
N PRO A 237 -26.97 17.66 5.90
CA PRO A 237 -26.95 19.03 6.42
C PRO A 237 -25.56 19.68 6.39
N ASP A 238 -24.49 18.89 6.39
CA ASP A 238 -23.08 19.29 6.34
C ASP A 238 -22.37 18.77 5.08
N ALA A 239 -23.11 18.51 3.99
CA ALA A 239 -22.58 17.91 2.76
C ALA A 239 -21.44 18.73 2.10
N ALA A 240 -21.52 20.05 2.14
CA ALA A 240 -20.48 20.93 1.59
C ALA A 240 -19.17 20.80 2.40
N ASP A 241 -19.27 20.91 3.73
CA ASP A 241 -18.13 20.79 4.65
C ASP A 241 -17.51 19.38 4.60
N ALA A 242 -18.36 18.35 4.47
CA ALA A 242 -17.92 16.96 4.31
C ALA A 242 -17.15 16.76 3.00
N LEU A 243 -17.67 17.28 1.87
CA LEU A 243 -16.95 17.23 0.58
C LEU A 243 -15.65 18.01 0.60
N ASP A 244 -15.64 19.19 1.22
CA ASP A 244 -14.44 20.01 1.35
C ASP A 244 -13.37 19.28 2.15
N ALA A 245 -13.74 18.72 3.30
CA ALA A 245 -12.81 18.00 4.15
C ALA A 245 -12.30 16.70 3.52
N ILE A 246 -13.19 15.93 2.89
CA ILE A 246 -12.82 14.69 2.19
C ILE A 246 -11.95 14.97 0.97
N ALA A 247 -12.34 15.94 0.13
CA ALA A 247 -11.55 16.34 -1.02
C ALA A 247 -10.19 16.90 -0.57
N ALA A 248 -10.14 17.74 0.46
CA ALA A 248 -8.90 18.23 1.02
C ALA A 248 -8.01 17.09 1.54
N LEU A 249 -8.58 16.09 2.19
CA LEU A 249 -7.84 14.92 2.65
C LEU A 249 -7.26 14.12 1.48
N ILE A 250 -8.04 13.83 0.43
CA ILE A 250 -7.53 13.13 -0.77
C ILE A 250 -6.46 13.97 -1.47
N LEU A 251 -6.71 15.27 -1.65
CA LEU A 251 -5.79 16.18 -2.33
C LEU A 251 -4.52 16.46 -1.50
N SER A 252 -4.57 16.27 -0.18
CA SER A 252 -3.38 16.37 0.68
C SER A 252 -2.35 15.26 0.44
N GLY A 253 -2.71 14.24 -0.35
CA GLY A 253 -1.86 13.08 -0.58
C GLY A 253 -1.88 12.06 0.56
N MET A 254 -2.63 12.30 1.64
CA MET A 254 -2.80 11.38 2.79
C MET A 254 -1.51 10.70 3.28
N ASP A 255 -0.42 11.47 3.37
CA ASP A 255 0.90 10.98 3.79
C ASP A 255 1.49 9.88 2.88
N GLU A 256 0.97 9.71 1.66
CA GLU A 256 1.62 8.94 0.60
C GLU A 256 2.66 9.82 -0.08
N ALA A 257 3.94 9.53 0.17
CA ALA A 257 5.01 10.07 -0.65
C ALA A 257 4.75 9.72 -2.13
N ALA A 258 4.97 10.68 -3.03
CA ALA A 258 5.15 10.41 -4.46
C ALA A 258 6.10 9.22 -4.62
N PRO A 259 5.90 8.33 -5.60
CA PRO A 259 6.70 7.13 -5.69
C PRO A 259 8.16 7.56 -5.79
N ALA A 260 8.95 7.25 -4.76
CA ALA A 260 10.37 7.06 -4.98
C ALA A 260 10.44 6.05 -6.13
N PRO A 261 11.29 6.28 -7.15
CA PRO A 261 11.46 5.29 -8.21
C PRO A 261 11.66 3.96 -7.49
N ALA A 262 10.82 2.98 -7.82
CA ALA A 262 10.99 1.64 -7.29
C ALA A 262 12.49 1.34 -7.36
N PRO A 263 13.16 0.94 -6.26
CA PRO A 263 14.51 0.42 -6.42
C PRO A 263 14.35 -0.61 -7.53
N ALA A 264 15.07 -0.38 -8.64
CA ALA A 264 14.99 -1.25 -9.80
C ALA A 264 14.96 -2.67 -9.26
N PRO A 265 13.97 -3.51 -9.65
CA PRO A 265 13.80 -4.84 -9.07
C PRO A 265 15.19 -5.39 -8.94
N ALA A 266 15.66 -5.59 -7.69
CA ALA A 266 17.05 -5.90 -7.43
C ALA A 266 17.35 -7.03 -8.40
N ALA A 267 18.19 -6.72 -9.40
CA ALA A 267 18.29 -7.52 -10.62
C ALA A 267 18.33 -8.96 -10.13
N ALA A 268 17.36 -9.77 -10.57
CA ALA A 268 17.22 -11.15 -10.13
C ALA A 268 18.64 -11.68 -9.96
N SER A 269 19.05 -11.90 -8.70
CA SER A 269 20.45 -12.22 -8.41
C SER A 269 20.82 -13.31 -9.39
N PRO A 270 21.90 -13.13 -10.18
CA PRO A 270 22.16 -13.92 -11.38
C PRO A 270 21.91 -15.36 -11.01
N ALA A 271 20.95 -16.01 -11.69
CA ALA A 271 20.40 -17.32 -11.33
C ALA A 271 21.50 -18.16 -10.69
N ARG A 272 21.53 -18.17 -9.35
CA ARG A 272 22.63 -18.79 -8.62
C ARG A 272 22.54 -20.24 -9.02
N ALA A 273 23.63 -20.77 -9.59
CA ALA A 273 23.70 -22.15 -10.03
C ALA A 273 23.11 -23.02 -8.92
N ALA A 274 22.16 -23.89 -9.28
CA ALA A 274 21.46 -24.74 -8.34
C ALA A 274 22.51 -25.43 -7.45
N ILE A 275 22.58 -25.01 -6.18
CA ILE A 275 23.42 -25.67 -5.20
C ILE A 275 22.65 -26.91 -4.82
N ASP A 276 23.24 -28.08 -5.05
CA ASP A 276 22.59 -29.35 -4.77
C ASP A 276 22.15 -29.40 -3.29
N GLY A 277 20.91 -29.80 -3.05
CA GLY A 277 20.29 -29.79 -1.73
C GLY A 277 19.95 -28.41 -1.13
N ALA A 278 19.97 -27.32 -1.90
CA ALA A 278 19.58 -25.98 -1.42
C ALA A 278 18.31 -25.44 -2.08
N LEU A 279 17.45 -24.83 -1.26
CA LEU A 279 16.30 -24.04 -1.71
C LEU A 279 16.69 -22.56 -1.76
N LEU A 280 16.32 -21.89 -2.85
CA LEU A 280 16.54 -20.46 -3.03
C LEU A 280 15.28 -19.69 -2.65
N GLY A 281 15.47 -18.50 -2.08
CA GLY A 281 14.40 -17.57 -1.76
C GLY A 281 14.89 -16.12 -1.76
N VAL A 282 13.98 -15.19 -1.53
CA VAL A 282 14.29 -13.78 -1.37
C VAL A 282 14.56 -13.50 0.10
N THR A 283 15.66 -12.82 0.41
CA THR A 283 16.00 -12.40 1.77
C THR A 283 15.00 -11.37 2.29
N ALA A 284 14.24 -11.77 3.31
CA ALA A 284 13.39 -10.88 4.08
C ALA A 284 14.14 -10.27 5.26
N ALA A 285 14.89 -11.09 5.99
CA ALA A 285 15.74 -10.65 7.08
C ALA A 285 17.06 -11.44 7.06
N PRO A 286 18.23 -10.77 7.04
CA PRO A 286 19.52 -11.44 6.94
C PRO A 286 19.85 -12.20 8.22
N GLY A 287 20.69 -13.22 8.10
CA GLY A 287 21.17 -14.00 9.24
C GLY A 287 21.57 -15.43 8.87
N LEU A 288 22.10 -16.14 9.87
CA LEU A 288 22.43 -17.56 9.80
C LEU A 288 21.70 -18.26 10.96
N ALA A 289 20.98 -19.33 10.65
CA ALA A 289 20.38 -20.19 11.67
C ALA A 289 20.56 -21.66 11.29
N VAL A 290 20.81 -22.51 12.29
CA VAL A 290 20.93 -23.96 12.14
C VAL A 290 19.90 -24.59 13.04
N GLY A 291 18.98 -25.37 12.47
CA GLY A 291 17.84 -25.87 13.22
C GLY A 291 17.09 -26.98 12.49
N LYS A 292 15.86 -27.23 12.95
CA LYS A 292 14.97 -28.24 12.36
C LYS A 292 13.75 -27.59 11.75
N ALA A 293 13.41 -28.01 10.53
CA ALA A 293 12.20 -27.60 9.83
C ALA A 293 10.94 -27.98 10.63
N ARG A 294 10.00 -27.06 10.79
CA ARG A 294 8.64 -27.34 11.27
C ARG A 294 7.62 -26.58 10.46
N TRP A 295 6.64 -27.28 9.91
CA TRP A 295 5.52 -26.66 9.23
C TRP A 295 4.56 -26.02 10.21
N PHE A 296 4.21 -24.78 9.90
CA PHE A 296 3.04 -24.12 10.41
C PHE A 296 2.06 -23.91 9.28
N ARG A 297 0.90 -24.55 9.43
CA ARG A 297 -0.25 -24.38 8.56
C ARG A 297 -1.45 -24.13 9.43
N HIS A 298 -2.23 -23.13 9.07
CA HIS A 298 -3.49 -22.87 9.75
C HIS A 298 -4.46 -24.02 9.52
N ALA A 299 -4.90 -24.66 10.60
CA ALA A 299 -6.08 -25.50 10.53
C ALA A 299 -7.29 -24.64 10.16
N GLU A 300 -8.11 -25.13 9.23
CA GLU A 300 -9.36 -24.47 8.88
C GLU A 300 -10.32 -24.53 10.07
N ILE A 301 -10.82 -23.37 10.50
CA ILE A 301 -11.79 -23.29 11.59
C ILE A 301 -13.11 -23.84 11.05
N ALA A 302 -13.61 -24.93 11.65
CA ALA A 302 -14.89 -25.49 11.27
C ALA A 302 -16.01 -24.52 11.65
N VAL A 303 -16.80 -24.09 10.67
CA VAL A 303 -17.96 -23.22 10.87
C VAL A 303 -19.21 -23.97 10.40
N PRO A 304 -20.24 -24.15 11.25
CA PRO A 304 -21.51 -24.71 10.80
C PRO A 304 -22.14 -23.83 9.72
N GLU A 305 -22.68 -24.39 8.65
CA GLU A 305 -23.30 -23.57 7.60
C GLU A 305 -24.61 -22.94 8.07
N GLN A 306 -25.45 -23.73 8.73
CA GLN A 306 -26.78 -23.30 9.20
C GLN A 306 -26.70 -22.68 10.59
N GLY A 307 -27.36 -21.54 10.76
CA GLY A 307 -27.42 -20.83 12.04
C GLY A 307 -28.45 -21.41 13.01
N GLN A 308 -28.32 -21.05 14.29
CA GLN A 308 -29.27 -21.45 15.34
C GLN A 308 -30.48 -20.51 15.47
N GLY A 309 -30.72 -19.70 14.43
CA GLY A 309 -31.77 -18.68 14.39
C GLY A 309 -31.19 -17.27 14.31
N ILE A 310 -31.87 -16.41 13.54
CA ILE A 310 -31.38 -15.07 13.16
C ILE A 310 -31.01 -14.22 14.39
N ALA A 311 -31.85 -14.20 15.42
CA ALA A 311 -31.59 -13.41 16.63
C ALA A 311 -30.33 -13.88 17.38
N VAL A 312 -30.13 -15.20 17.48
CA VAL A 312 -28.99 -15.79 18.18
C VAL A 312 -27.69 -15.51 17.42
N GLU A 313 -27.69 -15.69 16.10
CA GLU A 313 -26.50 -15.46 15.28
C GLU A 313 -26.14 -13.97 15.21
N ASN A 314 -27.12 -13.06 15.18
CA ASN A 314 -26.86 -11.62 15.26
C ASN A 314 -26.22 -11.21 16.59
N GLU A 315 -26.69 -11.75 17.72
CA GLU A 315 -26.09 -11.49 19.04
C GLU A 315 -24.67 -12.05 19.14
N ARG A 316 -24.46 -13.29 18.66
CA ARG A 316 -23.12 -13.92 18.58
C ARG A 316 -22.16 -13.08 17.74
N PHE A 317 -22.59 -12.63 16.56
CA PHE A 317 -21.80 -11.79 15.67
C PHE A 317 -21.45 -10.45 16.33
N ALA A 318 -22.43 -9.75 16.90
CA ALA A 318 -22.20 -8.47 17.57
C ALA A 318 -21.21 -8.61 18.75
N SER A 319 -21.38 -9.64 19.58
CA SER A 319 -20.49 -9.92 20.71
C SER A 319 -19.05 -10.23 20.26
N ALA A 320 -18.89 -11.02 19.19
CA ALA A 320 -17.59 -11.37 18.65
C ALA A 320 -16.86 -10.14 18.10
N ILE A 321 -17.57 -9.26 17.38
CA ILE A 321 -17.01 -8.00 16.88
C ILE A 321 -16.55 -7.12 18.04
N THR A 322 -17.37 -6.92 19.08
CA THR A 322 -16.98 -6.12 20.25
C THR A 322 -15.74 -6.67 20.93
N THR A 323 -15.66 -8.00 21.07
CA THR A 323 -14.51 -8.67 21.68
C THR A 323 -13.23 -8.47 20.86
N LEU A 324 -13.31 -8.64 19.54
CA LEU A 324 -12.16 -8.46 18.65
C LEU A 324 -11.72 -7.00 18.58
N ALA A 325 -12.66 -6.05 18.49
CA ALA A 325 -12.36 -4.62 18.49
C ALA A 325 -11.61 -4.19 19.77
N ALA A 326 -12.03 -4.69 20.94
CA ALA A 326 -11.34 -4.42 22.19
C ALA A 326 -9.90 -4.98 22.21
N ARG A 327 -9.70 -6.19 21.66
CA ARG A 327 -8.38 -6.81 21.52
C ARG A 327 -7.46 -5.99 20.60
N LEU A 328 -7.96 -5.59 19.43
CA LEU A 328 -7.19 -4.77 18.48
C LEU A 328 -6.83 -3.41 19.10
N ALA A 329 -7.75 -2.76 19.81
CA ALA A 329 -7.46 -1.49 20.49
C ALA A 329 -6.36 -1.63 21.56
N GLU A 330 -6.32 -2.73 22.29
CA GLU A 330 -5.25 -3.02 23.26
C GLU A 330 -3.90 -3.27 22.57
N GLN A 331 -3.89 -4.00 21.46
CA GLN A 331 -2.68 -4.23 20.66
C GLN A 331 -2.13 -2.93 20.07
N THR A 332 -2.98 -2.03 19.59
CA THR A 332 -2.58 -0.71 19.09
C THR A 332 -1.87 0.12 20.15
N ARG A 333 -2.28 0.04 21.43
CA ARG A 333 -1.61 0.74 22.55
C ARG A 333 -0.18 0.27 22.80
N HIS A 334 0.10 -1.00 22.51
CA HIS A 334 1.39 -1.65 22.78
C HIS A 334 2.29 -1.76 21.54
N SER A 335 1.81 -1.32 20.38
CA SER A 335 2.51 -1.42 19.10
C SER A 335 3.12 -0.09 18.67
N ALA A 336 4.22 -0.15 17.91
CA ALA A 336 4.87 1.03 17.34
C ALA A 336 5.17 0.83 15.85
N GLY A 337 5.28 1.94 15.09
CA GLY A 337 5.67 1.92 13.68
C GLY A 337 4.75 1.06 12.80
N ALA A 338 5.35 0.20 11.97
CA ALA A 338 4.63 -0.65 11.02
C ALA A 338 3.61 -1.59 11.70
N GLN A 339 3.93 -2.11 12.89
CA GLN A 339 3.02 -2.99 13.63
C GLN A 339 1.72 -2.29 14.01
N LYS A 340 1.82 -1.03 14.46
CA LYS A 340 0.65 -0.23 14.82
C LYS A 340 -0.27 0.01 13.62
N ALA A 341 0.33 0.33 12.46
CA ALA A 341 -0.42 0.58 11.23
C ALA A 341 -1.20 -0.65 10.73
N ILE A 342 -0.67 -1.87 10.93
CA ILE A 342 -1.37 -3.11 10.57
C ILE A 342 -2.60 -3.30 11.47
N VAL A 343 -2.43 -3.16 12.79
CA VAL A 343 -3.54 -3.34 13.74
C VAL A 343 -4.65 -2.30 13.54
N GLU A 344 -4.28 -1.05 13.22
CA GLU A 344 -5.25 0.00 12.87
C GLU A 344 -6.02 -0.31 11.59
N ALA A 345 -5.37 -0.91 10.58
CA ALA A 345 -6.05 -1.35 9.36
C ALA A 345 -7.06 -2.47 9.65
N HIS A 346 -6.68 -3.46 10.46
CA HIS A 346 -7.62 -4.51 10.90
C HIS A 346 -8.82 -3.93 11.65
N ALA A 347 -8.61 -2.96 12.54
CA ALA A 347 -9.69 -2.31 13.27
C ALA A 347 -10.64 -1.55 12.33
N ALA A 348 -10.11 -0.87 11.31
CA ALA A 348 -10.92 -0.17 10.31
C ALA A 348 -11.74 -1.16 9.45
N MET A 349 -11.14 -2.27 9.02
CA MET A 349 -11.82 -3.31 8.24
C MET A 349 -12.92 -4.01 9.05
N LEU A 350 -12.70 -4.25 10.35
CA LEU A 350 -13.70 -4.86 11.24
C LEU A 350 -14.99 -4.03 11.32
N ASP A 351 -14.86 -2.71 11.20
CA ASP A 351 -15.97 -1.75 11.21
C ASP A 351 -16.53 -1.42 9.82
N ASP A 352 -16.08 -2.11 8.77
CA ASP A 352 -16.49 -1.83 7.39
C ASP A 352 -17.96 -2.24 7.13
N PRO A 353 -18.81 -1.33 6.62
CA PRO A 353 -20.19 -1.63 6.26
C PRO A 353 -20.36 -2.79 5.27
N VAL A 354 -19.48 -2.93 4.26
CA VAL A 354 -19.58 -4.01 3.26
C VAL A 354 -19.45 -5.38 3.92
N LEU A 355 -18.52 -5.53 4.88
CA LEU A 355 -18.37 -6.79 5.61
C LEU A 355 -19.51 -7.02 6.59
N ARG A 356 -19.94 -5.97 7.32
CA ARG A 356 -20.99 -6.10 8.33
C ARG A 356 -22.34 -6.37 7.69
N ASP A 357 -22.72 -5.61 6.69
CA ASP A 357 -24.01 -5.71 6.01
C ASP A 357 -24.06 -7.01 5.19
N GLY A 358 -22.98 -7.36 4.50
CA GLY A 358 -22.87 -8.64 3.78
C GLY A 358 -23.03 -9.84 4.72
N THR A 359 -22.39 -9.80 5.88
CA THR A 359 -22.51 -10.85 6.90
C THR A 359 -23.92 -10.89 7.50
N GLN A 360 -24.50 -9.74 7.82
CA GLN A 360 -25.87 -9.67 8.35
C GLN A 360 -26.91 -10.15 7.34
N ALA A 361 -26.74 -9.88 6.05
CA ALA A 361 -27.62 -10.38 4.99
C ALA A 361 -27.58 -11.92 4.92
N GLN A 362 -26.39 -12.53 5.04
CA GLN A 362 -26.23 -13.99 5.09
C GLN A 362 -26.85 -14.59 6.36
N ILE A 363 -26.70 -13.94 7.52
CA ILE A 363 -27.37 -14.35 8.76
C ILE A 363 -28.89 -14.28 8.61
N ALA A 364 -29.42 -13.21 8.00
CA ALA A 364 -30.84 -13.05 7.71
C ALA A 364 -31.36 -14.15 6.76
N ALA A 365 -30.51 -14.66 5.88
CA ALA A 365 -30.79 -15.82 5.02
C ALA A 365 -30.67 -17.18 5.74
N GLY A 366 -30.43 -17.18 7.06
CA GLY A 366 -30.42 -18.38 7.91
C GLY A 366 -29.04 -19.02 8.13
N LYS A 367 -27.95 -18.40 7.66
CA LYS A 367 -26.59 -18.89 7.87
C LYS A 367 -26.10 -18.61 9.29
N SER A 368 -25.11 -19.38 9.76
CA SER A 368 -24.43 -19.08 11.02
C SER A 368 -23.56 -17.83 10.87
N ALA A 369 -23.25 -17.15 11.98
CA ALA A 369 -22.37 -15.99 11.96
C ALA A 369 -20.97 -16.31 11.39
N GLY A 370 -20.41 -17.48 11.73
CA GLY A 370 -19.10 -17.90 11.23
C GLY A 370 -19.11 -18.20 9.72
N HIS A 371 -20.14 -18.89 9.22
CA HIS A 371 -20.27 -19.13 7.79
C HIS A 371 -20.50 -17.84 7.00
N ALA A 372 -21.39 -16.98 7.51
CA ALA A 372 -21.72 -15.69 6.90
C ALA A 372 -20.48 -14.78 6.76
N TRP A 373 -19.66 -14.68 7.82
CA TRP A 373 -18.43 -13.88 7.81
C TRP A 373 -17.43 -14.38 6.77
N ARG A 374 -17.18 -15.69 6.74
CA ARG A 374 -16.31 -16.34 5.76
C ARG A 374 -16.79 -16.16 4.33
N ALA A 375 -18.09 -16.39 4.10
CA ALA A 375 -18.70 -16.28 2.77
C ALA A 375 -18.68 -14.84 2.24
N THR A 376 -18.60 -13.85 3.13
CA THR A 376 -18.46 -12.44 2.77
C THR A 376 -17.00 -12.07 2.48
N ILE A 377 -16.04 -12.55 3.28
CA ILE A 377 -14.62 -12.19 3.12
C ILE A 377 -13.95 -12.88 1.93
N ARG A 378 -14.10 -14.20 1.79
CA ARG A 378 -13.29 -14.97 0.82
C ARG A 378 -13.42 -14.47 -0.62
N PRO A 379 -14.62 -14.19 -1.16
CA PRO A 379 -14.74 -13.66 -2.52
C PRO A 379 -14.02 -12.32 -2.72
N LEU A 380 -14.06 -11.44 -1.71
CA LEU A 380 -13.38 -10.14 -1.75
C LEU A 380 -11.86 -10.31 -1.70
N ALA A 381 -11.35 -11.20 -0.84
CA ALA A 381 -9.93 -11.51 -0.76
C ALA A 381 -9.42 -12.17 -2.05
N ASP A 382 -10.21 -13.06 -2.66
CA ASP A 382 -9.85 -13.71 -3.92
C ASP A 382 -9.81 -12.71 -5.08
N ALA A 383 -10.76 -11.77 -5.15
CA ALA A 383 -10.74 -10.69 -6.14
C ALA A 383 -9.50 -9.79 -6.00
N LEU A 384 -9.09 -9.47 -4.76
CA LEU A 384 -7.87 -8.71 -4.50
C LEU A 384 -6.59 -9.47 -4.89
N ARG A 385 -6.58 -10.81 -4.73
CA ARG A 385 -5.44 -11.67 -5.15
C ARG A 385 -5.35 -11.89 -6.64
N ALA A 386 -6.46 -11.87 -7.36
CA ALA A 386 -6.49 -12.09 -8.80
C ALA A 386 -5.78 -10.96 -9.59
N GLY A 387 -5.60 -9.79 -8.97
CA GLY A 387 -4.86 -8.67 -9.55
C GLY A 387 -3.33 -8.87 -9.57
N SER A 388 -2.65 -8.24 -10.52
CA SER A 388 -1.18 -8.25 -10.63
C SER A 388 -0.47 -7.28 -9.68
N ASP A 389 -1.21 -6.54 -8.85
CA ASP A 389 -0.65 -5.58 -7.91
C ASP A 389 -0.30 -6.27 -6.58
N ALA A 390 1.00 -6.35 -6.29
CA ALA A 390 1.53 -6.96 -5.06
C ALA A 390 0.94 -6.34 -3.78
N ARG A 391 0.52 -5.06 -3.81
CA ARG A 391 -0.09 -4.40 -2.65
C ARG A 391 -1.53 -4.83 -2.42
N LEU A 392 -2.28 -5.11 -3.49
CA LEU A 392 -3.64 -5.64 -3.36
C LEU A 392 -3.61 -7.08 -2.85
N ALA A 393 -2.61 -7.87 -3.28
CA ALA A 393 -2.38 -9.20 -2.74
C ALA A 393 -2.09 -9.18 -1.23
N GLU A 394 -1.24 -8.26 -0.73
CA GLU A 394 -0.99 -8.08 0.71
C GLU A 394 -2.27 -7.72 1.49
N ARG A 395 -3.27 -7.07 0.86
CA ARG A 395 -4.56 -6.74 1.51
C ARG A 395 -5.51 -7.93 1.58
N ALA A 396 -5.45 -8.84 0.64
CA ALA A 396 -6.18 -10.08 0.77
C ALA A 396 -5.72 -10.87 2.01
N ASP A 397 -4.43 -10.82 2.33
CA ASP A 397 -3.87 -11.48 3.51
C ASP A 397 -4.37 -10.80 4.80
N ASP A 398 -4.45 -9.47 4.85
CA ASP A 398 -5.07 -8.73 5.97
C ASP A 398 -6.55 -9.14 6.17
N MET A 399 -7.31 -9.29 5.08
CA MET A 399 -8.71 -9.71 5.14
C MET A 399 -8.86 -11.14 5.68
N LEU A 400 -7.98 -12.05 5.27
CA LEU A 400 -7.97 -13.43 5.75
C LEU A 400 -7.48 -13.53 7.20
N ASP A 401 -6.56 -12.67 7.63
CA ASP A 401 -6.19 -12.54 9.04
C ASP A 401 -7.41 -12.11 9.87
N LEU A 402 -8.13 -11.10 9.41
CA LEU A 402 -9.35 -10.64 10.06
C LEU A 402 -10.47 -11.71 10.05
N GLU A 403 -10.62 -12.47 8.95
CA GLU A 403 -11.51 -13.64 8.89
C GLU A 403 -11.21 -14.57 10.06
N ARG A 404 -9.96 -15.03 10.13
CA ARG A 404 -9.52 -16.01 11.10
C ARG A 404 -9.67 -15.52 12.53
N GLN A 405 -9.30 -14.27 12.81
CA GLN A 405 -9.40 -13.69 14.15
C GLN A 405 -10.85 -13.63 14.65
N LEU A 406 -11.80 -13.24 13.80
CA LEU A 406 -13.20 -13.20 14.22
C LEU A 406 -13.81 -14.60 14.36
N LEU A 407 -13.49 -15.52 13.45
CA LEU A 407 -13.94 -16.91 13.55
C LEU A 407 -13.45 -17.60 14.82
N ALA A 408 -12.22 -17.29 15.24
CA ALA A 408 -11.68 -17.78 16.50
C ALA A 408 -12.49 -17.33 17.71
N VAL A 409 -12.94 -16.08 17.70
CA VAL A 409 -13.82 -15.53 18.74
C VAL A 409 -15.20 -16.19 18.69
N LEU A 410 -15.79 -16.33 17.50
CA LEU A 410 -17.12 -16.91 17.30
C LEU A 410 -17.22 -18.38 17.71
N GLU A 411 -16.19 -19.15 17.41
CA GLU A 411 -16.14 -20.59 17.65
C GLU A 411 -15.38 -20.96 18.94
N GLY A 412 -14.87 -19.95 19.68
CA GLY A 412 -14.14 -20.16 20.93
C GLY A 412 -12.83 -20.93 20.73
N VAL A 413 -12.22 -20.81 19.55
CA VAL A 413 -10.96 -21.46 19.21
C VAL A 413 -9.80 -20.53 19.59
N GLU A 414 -8.80 -21.05 20.29
CA GLU A 414 -7.57 -20.30 20.48
C GLU A 414 -6.79 -20.21 19.15
N THR A 415 -6.49 -18.99 18.72
CA THR A 415 -5.59 -18.71 17.58
C THR A 415 -4.12 -18.69 17.96
N THR A 416 -3.77 -19.24 19.12
CA THR A 416 -2.39 -19.24 19.58
C THR A 416 -1.51 -20.04 18.62
N VAL A 417 -0.39 -19.43 18.23
CA VAL A 417 0.68 -20.16 17.54
C VAL A 417 1.11 -21.30 18.46
N PRO A 418 1.24 -22.53 17.95
CA PRO A 418 1.68 -23.66 18.76
C PRO A 418 3.08 -23.40 19.32
N VAL A 419 3.35 -23.94 20.51
CA VAL A 419 4.70 -23.91 21.07
C VAL A 419 5.59 -24.82 20.24
N PHE A 420 6.63 -24.25 19.65
CA PHE A 420 7.61 -25.01 18.87
C PHE A 420 8.73 -25.54 19.76
N PRO A 421 9.37 -26.68 19.40
CA PRO A 421 10.61 -27.09 20.02
C PRO A 421 11.72 -26.03 19.85
N PRO A 422 12.73 -26.00 20.73
CA PRO A 422 13.92 -25.18 20.52
C PRO A 422 14.57 -25.43 19.16
N GLU A 423 15.27 -24.42 18.63
CA GLU A 423 16.00 -24.46 17.36
C GLU A 423 15.11 -24.76 16.14
N THR A 424 13.88 -24.26 16.16
CA THR A 424 12.94 -24.42 15.05
C THR A 424 13.20 -23.41 13.93
N ILE A 425 13.30 -23.90 12.69
CA ILE A 425 13.13 -23.10 11.48
C ILE A 425 11.69 -23.31 11.01
N LEU A 426 10.90 -22.26 11.11
CA LEU A 426 9.48 -22.29 10.78
C LEU A 426 9.29 -22.29 9.27
N LEU A 427 8.53 -23.26 8.76
CA LEU A 427 8.12 -23.34 7.37
C LEU A 427 6.65 -22.97 7.26
N ALA A 428 6.27 -22.14 6.30
CA ALA A 428 4.88 -21.82 6.06
C ALA A 428 4.60 -21.63 4.57
N ASP A 429 3.38 -21.93 4.15
CA ASP A 429 2.93 -21.57 2.80
C ASP A 429 2.79 -20.05 2.68
N ASP A 430 2.21 -19.46 3.72
CA ASP A 430 2.11 -18.04 3.98
C ASP A 430 2.05 -17.79 5.50
N LEU A 431 2.34 -16.57 5.94
CA LEU A 431 2.16 -16.16 7.35
C LEU A 431 1.32 -14.91 7.43
N LEU A 432 0.39 -14.90 8.37
CA LEU A 432 -0.38 -13.71 8.69
C LEU A 432 0.45 -12.81 9.62
N PRO A 433 0.25 -11.48 9.59
CA PRO A 433 0.92 -10.57 10.51
C PRO A 433 0.76 -10.97 11.98
N SER A 434 -0.44 -11.44 12.36
CA SER A 434 -0.74 -11.91 13.71
C SER A 434 0.11 -13.11 14.14
N ASP A 435 0.49 -14.00 13.22
CA ASP A 435 1.30 -15.18 13.52
C ASP A 435 2.71 -14.79 13.95
N ILE A 436 3.35 -13.86 13.23
CA ILE A 436 4.74 -13.44 13.48
C ILE A 436 4.86 -12.76 14.84
N LEU A 437 3.88 -11.94 15.18
CA LEU A 437 3.83 -11.24 16.46
C LEU A 437 3.63 -12.21 17.63
N ALA A 438 3.02 -13.37 17.39
CA ALA A 438 2.78 -14.41 18.38
C ALA A 438 3.92 -15.45 18.47
N LEU A 439 4.95 -15.39 17.61
CA LEU A 439 6.07 -16.35 17.64
C LEU A 439 6.90 -16.19 18.92
N ASP A 440 7.15 -17.32 19.59
CA ASP A 440 8.14 -17.38 20.66
C ASP A 440 9.56 -17.43 20.08
N ARG A 441 10.32 -16.39 20.37
CA ARG A 441 11.66 -16.15 19.84
C ARG A 441 12.73 -16.98 20.56
N ALA A 442 12.39 -17.59 21.70
CA ALA A 442 13.27 -18.53 22.37
C ALA A 442 13.32 -19.89 21.65
N THR A 443 12.29 -20.22 20.87
CA THR A 443 12.15 -21.53 20.22
C THR A 443 12.27 -21.45 18.71
N VAL A 444 11.69 -20.42 18.07
CA VAL A 444 11.79 -20.18 16.63
C VAL A 444 12.98 -19.27 16.31
N ILE A 445 13.97 -19.81 15.60
CA ILE A 445 15.25 -19.15 15.30
C ILE A 445 15.40 -18.74 13.83
N GLY A 446 14.42 -19.08 12.98
CA GLY A 446 14.40 -18.65 11.58
C GLY A 446 13.06 -18.94 10.91
N LEU A 447 12.85 -18.31 9.75
CA LEU A 447 11.59 -18.35 9.01
C LEU A 447 11.83 -18.61 7.50
N CYS A 448 11.03 -19.48 6.92
CA CYS A 448 11.01 -19.79 5.48
C CYS A 448 9.56 -19.85 4.99
N VAL A 449 9.20 -18.97 4.06
CA VAL A 449 7.83 -18.89 3.51
C VAL A 449 7.83 -19.17 2.01
N ALA A 450 6.87 -19.98 1.56
CA ALA A 450 6.73 -20.31 0.14
C ALA A 450 6.28 -19.10 -0.69
N ARG A 451 5.34 -18.31 -0.15
CA ARG A 451 4.78 -17.10 -0.77
C ARG A 451 5.28 -15.82 -0.09
N GLY A 452 4.87 -14.66 -0.61
CA GLY A 452 5.23 -13.34 -0.10
C GLY A 452 6.45 -12.72 -0.77
N GLY A 453 6.58 -11.39 -0.68
CA GLY A 453 7.70 -10.61 -1.24
C GLY A 453 8.62 -10.01 -0.17
N PRO A 454 9.79 -9.45 -0.55
CA PRO A 454 10.73 -8.82 0.38
C PRO A 454 10.18 -7.58 1.09
N THR A 455 9.11 -6.99 0.54
CA THR A 455 8.41 -5.83 1.10
C THR A 455 7.18 -6.21 1.89
N SER A 456 6.84 -7.50 2.00
CA SER A 456 5.64 -7.93 2.69
C SER A 456 5.71 -7.59 4.18
N HIS A 457 4.54 -7.48 4.82
CA HIS A 457 4.47 -7.30 6.27
C HIS A 457 5.25 -8.39 7.01
N VAL A 458 5.25 -9.62 6.51
CA VAL A 458 6.07 -10.72 7.03
C VAL A 458 7.55 -10.38 7.02
N ALA A 459 8.05 -9.85 5.90
CA ALA A 459 9.45 -9.49 5.77
C ALA A 459 9.85 -8.31 6.68
N ILE A 460 9.01 -7.28 6.74
CA ILE A 460 9.23 -6.10 7.58
C ILE A 460 9.22 -6.48 9.07
N LEU A 461 8.24 -7.30 9.50
CA LEU A 461 8.14 -7.74 10.88
C LEU A 461 9.33 -8.64 11.24
N ALA A 462 9.69 -9.62 10.41
CA ALA A 462 10.85 -10.48 10.62
C ALA A 462 12.16 -9.66 10.76
N ALA A 463 12.35 -8.65 9.92
CA ALA A 463 13.51 -7.75 9.97
C ALA A 463 13.52 -6.88 11.24
N THR A 464 12.35 -6.33 11.63
CA THR A 464 12.20 -5.50 12.84
C THR A 464 12.57 -6.29 14.08
N ILE A 465 12.15 -7.54 14.14
CA ILE A 465 12.44 -8.39 15.28
C ILE A 465 13.87 -8.97 15.17
N GLY A 466 14.46 -9.07 13.97
CA GLY A 466 15.79 -9.63 13.73
C GLY A 466 15.82 -11.15 13.63
N LEU A 467 14.71 -11.75 13.18
CA LEU A 467 14.60 -13.19 12.94
C LEU A 467 15.06 -13.50 11.49
N PRO A 468 16.11 -14.31 11.26
CA PRO A 468 16.56 -14.66 9.91
C PRO A 468 15.40 -15.22 9.08
N ALA A 469 15.16 -14.67 7.89
CA ALA A 469 13.97 -15.00 7.11
C ALA A 469 14.20 -15.04 5.59
N LEU A 470 13.67 -16.07 4.94
CA LEU A 470 13.50 -16.19 3.50
C LEU A 470 12.01 -16.26 3.12
N VAL A 471 11.64 -15.54 2.08
CA VAL A 471 10.29 -15.55 1.49
C VAL A 471 10.39 -15.90 -0.01
N ALA A 472 9.26 -16.09 -0.68
CA ALA A 472 9.23 -16.43 -2.11
C ALA A 472 10.06 -17.68 -2.47
N ILE A 473 10.14 -18.68 -1.58
CA ILE A 473 10.86 -19.95 -1.88
C ILE A 473 10.11 -20.77 -2.94
N GLY A 474 8.79 -20.56 -3.02
CA GLY A 474 7.93 -21.22 -3.99
C GLY A 474 7.64 -22.68 -3.66
N PRO A 475 7.15 -23.46 -4.64
CA PRO A 475 6.62 -24.82 -4.41
C PRO A 475 7.70 -25.82 -3.98
N ALA A 476 8.98 -25.50 -4.16
CA ALA A 476 10.10 -26.33 -3.73
C ALA A 476 10.19 -26.48 -2.21
N LEU A 477 9.53 -25.61 -1.43
CA LEU A 477 9.43 -25.74 0.02
C LEU A 477 8.52 -26.90 0.44
N ALA A 478 7.44 -27.16 -0.31
CA ALA A 478 6.34 -28.04 0.06
C ALA A 478 6.73 -29.50 0.41
N PRO A 479 7.72 -30.14 -0.24
CA PRO A 479 8.12 -31.52 0.07
C PRO A 479 8.89 -31.70 1.39
N LEU A 480 9.35 -30.61 2.01
CA LEU A 480 10.23 -30.67 3.17
C LEU A 480 9.49 -31.25 4.40
N ALA A 481 10.03 -32.30 5.00
CA ALA A 481 9.38 -32.95 6.14
C ALA A 481 9.69 -32.26 7.47
N ASP A 482 8.74 -32.34 8.40
CA ASP A 482 8.95 -31.92 9.79
C ASP A 482 10.12 -32.65 10.43
N GLY A 483 11.05 -31.89 11.00
CA GLY A 483 12.20 -32.38 11.74
C GLY A 483 13.47 -32.51 10.90
N THR A 484 13.37 -32.27 9.59
CA THR A 484 14.53 -32.24 8.69
C THR A 484 15.53 -31.19 9.16
N PRO A 485 16.82 -31.54 9.32
CA PRO A 485 17.84 -30.56 9.66
C PRO A 485 18.02 -29.59 8.49
N VAL A 486 18.14 -28.31 8.81
CA VAL A 486 18.29 -27.24 7.82
C VAL A 486 19.30 -26.20 8.27
N ILE A 487 19.99 -25.61 7.30
CA ILE A 487 20.83 -24.44 7.52
C ILE A 487 20.21 -23.29 6.73
N LEU A 488 19.68 -22.30 7.44
CA LEU A 488 19.13 -21.09 6.87
C LEU A 488 20.25 -20.04 6.73
N GLU A 489 20.75 -19.85 5.52
CA GLU A 489 21.72 -18.80 5.17
C GLU A 489 20.95 -17.62 4.55
N ALA A 490 20.08 -16.98 5.35
CA ALA A 490 19.19 -15.93 4.86
C ALA A 490 19.96 -14.74 4.27
N SER A 491 21.16 -14.43 4.77
CA SER A 491 22.06 -13.43 4.18
C SER A 491 22.46 -13.74 2.74
N GLU A 492 22.46 -15.02 2.36
CA GLU A 492 22.79 -15.51 1.02
C GLU A 492 21.54 -15.91 0.21
N GLY A 493 20.32 -15.67 0.72
CA GLY A 493 19.11 -15.99 -0.02
C GLY A 493 18.86 -17.50 -0.18
N LEU A 494 19.42 -18.36 0.69
CA LEU A 494 19.29 -19.81 0.53
C LEU A 494 19.10 -20.57 1.84
N MET A 495 18.45 -21.73 1.74
CA MET A 495 18.31 -22.72 2.81
C MET A 495 18.84 -24.07 2.34
N ARG A 496 19.81 -24.65 3.04
CA ARG A 496 20.28 -26.02 2.78
C ARG A 496 19.38 -27.01 3.51
N VAL A 497 18.93 -28.02 2.79
CA VAL A 497 18.02 -29.05 3.26
C VAL A 497 18.78 -30.36 3.44
N ASP A 498 18.55 -31.01 4.58
CA ASP A 498 19.19 -32.28 4.97
C ASP A 498 20.72 -32.30 4.74
N PRO A 499 21.47 -31.27 5.20
CA PRO A 499 22.92 -31.22 5.04
C PRO A 499 23.60 -32.36 5.78
N ASP A 500 24.72 -32.84 5.23
CA ASP A 500 25.55 -33.84 5.90
C ASP A 500 26.11 -33.34 7.25
N ALA A 501 26.57 -34.28 8.08
CA ALA A 501 27.05 -33.99 9.43
C ALA A 501 28.22 -33.00 9.42
N ASP A 502 29.13 -33.09 8.46
CA ASP A 502 30.29 -32.21 8.35
C ASP A 502 29.86 -30.77 8.03
N THR A 503 28.88 -30.60 7.14
CA THR A 503 28.29 -29.30 6.78
C THR A 503 27.52 -28.68 7.94
N LEU A 504 26.77 -29.49 8.71
CA LEU A 504 26.09 -29.03 9.93
C LEU A 504 27.09 -28.53 10.97
N VAL A 505 28.14 -29.32 11.24
CA VAL A 505 29.19 -28.94 12.19
C VAL A 505 29.89 -27.67 11.73
N ALA A 506 30.24 -27.56 10.45
CA ALA A 506 30.84 -26.35 9.90
C ALA A 506 29.93 -25.12 10.05
N ALA A 507 28.63 -25.25 9.82
CA ALA A 507 27.66 -24.17 10.00
C ALA A 507 27.51 -23.77 11.48
N GLN A 508 27.45 -24.72 12.41
CA GLN A 508 27.41 -24.46 13.85
C GLN A 508 28.69 -23.77 14.33
N VAL A 509 29.86 -24.18 13.82
CA VAL A 509 31.13 -23.49 14.11
C VAL A 509 31.10 -22.05 13.58
N ARG A 510 30.60 -21.81 12.36
CA ARG A 510 30.45 -20.45 11.82
C ARG A 510 29.52 -19.60 12.68
N LEU A 511 28.40 -20.16 13.14
CA LEU A 511 27.44 -19.49 14.01
C LEU A 511 28.08 -19.11 15.35
N ALA A 512 28.69 -20.08 16.04
CA ALA A 512 29.37 -19.85 17.31
C ALA A 512 30.52 -18.82 17.18
N GLN A 513 31.30 -18.89 16.10
CA GLN A 513 32.34 -17.89 15.83
C GLN A 513 31.75 -16.51 15.56
N ALA A 514 30.61 -16.40 14.88
CA ALA A 514 29.94 -15.13 14.63
C ALA A 514 29.40 -14.52 15.94
N GLU A 515 28.82 -15.35 16.81
CA GLU A 515 28.39 -14.94 18.14
C GLU A 515 29.56 -14.50 19.01
N MET A 516 30.66 -15.26 19.03
CA MET A 516 31.88 -14.88 19.73
C MET A 516 32.45 -13.57 19.21
N ARG A 517 32.53 -13.38 17.88
CA ARG A 517 32.97 -12.11 17.28
C ARG A 517 32.04 -10.96 17.65
N ARG A 518 30.72 -11.17 17.65
CA ARG A 518 29.75 -10.16 18.05
C ARG A 518 29.88 -9.80 19.53
N ALA A 519 30.07 -10.80 20.40
CA ALA A 519 30.28 -10.59 21.82
C ALA A 519 31.60 -9.84 22.09
N ASP A 520 32.69 -10.18 21.40
CA ASP A 520 33.96 -9.45 21.46
C ASP A 520 33.80 -8.00 20.97
N MET A 521 33.16 -7.79 19.82
CA MET A 521 32.86 -6.45 19.32
C MET A 521 32.03 -5.63 20.30
N LEU A 522 31.01 -6.23 20.93
CA LEU A 522 30.16 -5.54 21.91
C LEU A 522 30.92 -5.24 23.20
N ALA A 523 31.75 -6.18 23.68
CA ALA A 523 32.60 -5.97 24.85
C ALA A 523 33.61 -4.82 24.62
N ARG A 524 34.04 -4.64 23.38
CA ARG A 524 34.96 -3.59 22.94
C ARG A 524 34.27 -2.35 22.38
N ALA A 525 32.93 -2.29 22.38
CA ALA A 525 32.17 -1.19 21.79
C ALA A 525 32.48 0.16 22.46
N GLY A 526 32.88 0.16 23.74
CA GLY A 526 33.31 1.37 24.45
C GLY A 526 34.74 1.86 24.12
N GLU A 527 35.51 1.12 23.32
CA GLU A 527 36.86 1.52 22.92
C GLU A 527 36.83 2.67 21.90
N LEU A 528 37.82 3.55 21.96
CA LEU A 528 37.95 4.65 21.01
C LEU A 528 38.36 4.10 19.63
N CYS A 529 37.61 4.45 18.58
CA CYS A 529 37.86 3.96 17.23
C CYS A 529 39.21 4.46 16.67
N ARG A 530 40.11 3.54 16.31
CA ARG A 530 41.43 3.89 15.74
C ARG A 530 41.72 3.03 14.51
N MET A 531 42.31 3.66 13.49
CA MET A 531 42.90 2.94 12.36
C MET A 531 44.14 2.15 12.80
N ALA A 532 44.61 1.24 11.95
CA ALA A 532 45.80 0.42 12.20
C ALA A 532 47.10 1.26 12.42
N ASP A 533 47.15 2.47 11.88
CA ASP A 533 48.24 3.43 12.07
C ASP A 533 48.10 4.31 13.34
N GLY A 534 47.03 4.12 14.11
CA GLY A 534 46.72 4.87 15.32
C GLY A 534 45.87 6.13 15.13
N THR A 535 45.55 6.51 13.88
CA THR A 535 44.70 7.65 13.55
C THR A 535 43.32 7.49 14.18
N ARG A 536 42.87 8.51 14.93
CA ARG A 536 41.57 8.53 15.59
C ARG A 536 40.46 8.86 14.58
N ILE A 537 39.40 8.05 14.56
CA ILE A 537 38.13 8.33 13.89
C ILE A 537 37.05 8.45 14.98
N GLU A 538 36.10 9.37 14.82
CA GLU A 538 34.91 9.43 15.67
C GLU A 538 33.80 8.57 15.04
N ALA A 539 33.28 7.58 15.77
CA ALA A 539 32.18 6.74 15.30
C ALA A 539 30.84 7.21 15.90
N PHE A 540 30.03 7.88 15.08
CA PHE A 540 28.73 8.42 15.49
C PHE A 540 27.56 7.67 14.85
N ALA A 541 26.42 7.62 15.55
CA ALA A 541 25.19 7.05 15.02
C ALA A 541 24.28 8.11 14.37
N ASN A 542 23.46 7.68 13.42
CA ASN A 542 22.34 8.46 12.91
C ASN A 542 21.08 8.07 13.68
N LEU A 543 20.35 9.04 14.20
CA LEU A 543 19.19 8.84 15.06
C LEU A 543 17.92 9.42 14.42
N GLY A 544 16.79 8.76 14.64
CA GLY A 544 15.46 9.30 14.38
C GLY A 544 14.54 9.28 15.62
N SER A 545 14.92 8.53 16.66
CA SER A 545 14.11 8.35 17.87
C SER A 545 14.95 8.15 19.15
N ILE A 546 14.28 8.18 20.31
CA ILE A 546 14.88 7.82 21.61
C ILE A 546 15.34 6.35 21.61
N GLY A 547 14.63 5.46 20.93
CA GLY A 547 15.00 4.04 20.79
C GLY A 547 16.35 3.88 20.10
N ASP A 548 16.56 4.62 19.01
CA ASP A 548 17.83 4.63 18.29
C ASP A 548 18.97 5.13 19.18
N ALA A 549 18.71 6.15 20.01
CA ALA A 549 19.71 6.73 20.90
C ALA A 549 20.21 5.71 21.94
N ARG A 550 19.28 4.95 22.54
CA ARG A 550 19.60 3.87 23.48
C ARG A 550 20.41 2.78 22.79
N LEU A 551 19.93 2.31 21.64
CA LEU A 551 20.63 1.28 20.85
C LEU A 551 22.03 1.74 20.43
N ALA A 552 22.18 2.98 19.98
CA ALA A 552 23.46 3.56 19.59
C ALA A 552 24.45 3.61 20.77
N ARG A 553 24.01 4.08 21.93
CA ARG A 553 24.82 4.10 23.15
C ARG A 553 25.28 2.70 23.54
N ASP A 554 24.35 1.75 23.55
CA ASP A 554 24.59 0.36 23.95
C ASP A 554 25.53 -0.37 22.96
N ASN A 555 25.55 0.06 21.69
CA ASN A 555 26.51 -0.39 20.67
C ASN A 555 27.78 0.47 20.58
N GLY A 556 28.05 1.35 21.55
CA GLY A 556 29.33 2.06 21.65
C GLY A 556 29.47 3.33 20.82
N ALA A 557 28.39 3.83 20.19
CA ALA A 557 28.46 5.06 19.40
C ALA A 557 28.90 6.24 20.26
N GLU A 558 29.88 7.01 19.81
CA GLU A 558 30.45 8.14 20.56
C GLU A 558 29.49 9.33 20.71
N GLY A 559 28.31 9.24 20.13
CA GLY A 559 27.21 10.19 20.19
C GLY A 559 26.30 10.07 18.96
N SER A 560 25.59 11.15 18.67
CA SER A 560 24.84 11.32 17.42
C SER A 560 25.59 12.20 16.42
N GLY A 561 25.79 11.67 15.22
CA GLY A 561 26.35 12.35 14.07
C GLY A 561 25.28 13.12 13.31
N LEU A 562 24.04 12.68 13.46
CA LEU A 562 22.86 13.21 12.82
C LEU A 562 21.61 12.76 13.58
N LEU A 563 20.92 13.68 14.24
CA LEU A 563 19.52 13.51 14.59
C LEU A 563 18.67 14.08 13.46
N ARG A 564 17.86 13.22 12.84
CA ARG A 564 16.83 13.61 11.88
C ARG A 564 15.62 14.13 12.64
N THR A 565 15.40 15.44 12.61
CA THR A 565 14.28 16.06 13.33
C THR A 565 12.96 15.89 12.60
N GLU A 566 12.95 15.46 11.33
CA GLU A 566 11.73 15.40 10.54
C GLU A 566 10.63 14.56 11.18
N PHE A 567 10.96 13.45 11.86
CA PHE A 567 9.96 12.61 12.54
C PHE A 567 9.14 13.36 13.60
N LEU A 568 9.68 14.43 14.19
CA LEU A 568 8.96 15.26 15.15
C LEU A 568 8.00 16.25 14.47
N PHE A 569 8.26 16.58 13.21
CA PHE A 569 7.54 17.61 12.44
C PHE A 569 6.54 17.02 11.44
N LEU A 570 6.76 15.79 10.98
CA LEU A 570 5.88 15.09 10.04
C LEU A 570 4.67 14.47 10.72
N GLU A 571 3.61 14.18 9.94
CA GLU A 571 2.35 13.57 10.41
C GLU A 571 1.60 14.39 11.47
N ARG A 572 1.63 15.73 11.36
CA ARG A 572 1.01 16.66 12.30
C ARG A 572 0.23 17.78 11.59
N GLU A 573 -0.86 18.21 12.21
CA GLU A 573 -1.68 19.35 11.74
C GLU A 573 -1.05 20.71 12.06
N SER A 574 -0.10 20.75 13.01
CA SER A 574 0.61 21.98 13.41
C SER A 574 2.08 21.68 13.72
N ALA A 575 2.93 22.69 13.51
CA ALA A 575 4.34 22.62 13.85
C ALA A 575 4.49 22.34 15.36
N PRO A 576 5.40 21.44 15.77
CA PRO A 576 5.63 21.14 17.18
C PRO A 576 6.11 22.40 17.90
N SER A 577 5.54 22.64 19.08
CA SER A 577 5.91 23.80 19.90
C SER A 577 7.36 23.70 20.40
N VAL A 578 7.96 24.83 20.78
CA VAL A 578 9.31 24.86 21.38
C VAL A 578 9.41 23.91 22.58
N ALA A 579 8.34 23.80 23.38
CA ALA A 579 8.31 22.92 24.55
C ALA A 579 8.35 21.44 24.16
N GLU A 580 7.56 21.02 23.17
CA GLU A 580 7.58 19.65 22.65
C GLU A 580 8.93 19.30 22.03
N GLN A 581 9.48 20.20 21.21
CA GLN A 581 10.80 20.03 20.62
C GLN A 581 11.89 19.92 21.68
N THR A 582 11.85 20.78 22.70
CA THR A 582 12.81 20.72 23.81
C THR A 582 12.70 19.39 24.55
N ALA A 583 11.48 18.92 24.83
CA ALA A 583 11.26 17.65 25.53
C ALA A 583 11.78 16.45 24.73
N ASP A 584 11.53 16.40 23.43
CA ASP A 584 12.02 15.34 22.55
C ASP A 584 13.56 15.34 22.46
N TYR A 585 14.16 16.49 22.14
CA TYR A 585 15.62 16.61 22.07
C TYR A 585 16.29 16.33 23.41
N GLN A 586 15.68 16.74 24.53
CA GLN A 586 16.17 16.44 25.88
C GLN A 586 16.15 14.94 26.16
N ALA A 587 15.06 14.25 25.85
CA ALA A 587 14.95 12.81 26.07
C ALA A 587 16.01 12.02 25.26
N ILE A 588 16.30 12.46 24.03
CA ILE A 588 17.36 11.88 23.19
C ILE A 588 18.75 12.20 23.76
N ALA A 589 18.97 13.44 24.20
CA ALA A 589 20.23 13.87 24.81
C ALA A 589 20.53 13.11 26.12
N ASP A 590 19.52 12.90 26.96
CA ASP A 590 19.60 12.10 28.18
C ASP A 590 19.92 10.64 27.87
N ALA A 591 19.29 10.07 26.84
CA ALA A 591 19.57 8.69 26.40
C ALA A 591 21.01 8.49 25.90
N LEU A 592 21.64 9.55 25.40
CA LEU A 592 23.05 9.56 24.96
C LEU A 592 24.05 9.73 26.11
N ASP A 593 23.60 9.95 27.35
CA ASP A 593 24.43 9.97 28.55
C ASP A 593 25.64 10.94 28.45
N GLY A 594 25.34 12.20 28.11
CA GLY A 594 26.35 13.26 27.97
C GLY A 594 27.17 13.24 26.68
N ARG A 595 26.98 12.24 25.81
CA ARG A 595 27.63 12.18 24.48
C ARG A 595 27.07 13.26 23.54
N PRO A 596 27.86 13.78 22.58
CA PRO A 596 27.42 14.83 21.67
C PRO A 596 26.16 14.46 20.88
N LEU A 597 25.25 15.41 20.72
CA LEU A 597 24.05 15.28 19.91
C LEU A 597 24.07 16.29 18.76
N ILE A 598 24.37 15.85 17.54
CA ILE A 598 24.29 16.72 16.36
C ILE A 598 22.85 16.72 15.85
N VAL A 599 22.11 17.79 16.15
CA VAL A 599 20.74 18.01 15.66
C VAL A 599 20.80 18.68 14.30
N ARG A 600 20.27 18.01 13.27
CA ARG A 600 20.10 18.65 11.96
C ARG A 600 18.83 19.48 11.99
N LEU A 601 18.92 20.74 11.58
CA LEU A 601 17.74 21.58 11.39
C LEU A 601 16.77 20.92 10.40
N LEU A 602 15.50 21.30 10.50
CA LEU A 602 14.43 20.67 9.76
C LEU A 602 14.74 20.61 8.26
N ASP A 603 14.79 19.38 7.73
CA ASP A 603 14.98 19.11 6.31
C ASP A 603 13.65 18.70 5.66
N ILE A 604 12.75 19.68 5.57
CA ILE A 604 11.40 19.54 5.02
C ILE A 604 11.28 20.29 3.69
N GLY A 605 10.22 20.01 2.94
CA GLY A 605 10.02 20.52 1.59
C GLY A 605 10.29 19.43 0.55
N GLY A 606 9.67 19.62 -0.59
CA GLY A 606 9.67 18.65 -1.66
C GLY A 606 8.64 17.52 -1.47
N ASP A 607 9.14 16.28 -1.31
CA ASP A 607 8.38 15.03 -1.13
C ASP A 607 7.87 14.79 0.29
N LYS A 608 8.19 15.69 1.24
CA LYS A 608 7.84 15.59 2.66
C LYS A 608 6.76 16.63 3.02
N PRO A 609 5.47 16.25 3.04
CA PRO A 609 4.38 17.20 3.29
C PRO A 609 4.38 17.70 4.74
N ALA A 610 4.18 19.01 4.93
CA ALA A 610 3.86 19.64 6.21
C ALA A 610 2.61 20.50 6.03
N PRO A 611 1.41 20.02 6.41
CA PRO A 611 0.13 20.70 6.17
C PRO A 611 0.06 22.13 6.74
N TYR A 612 0.83 22.40 7.79
CA TYR A 612 0.93 23.71 8.45
C TYR A 612 1.91 24.68 7.77
N LEU A 613 2.61 24.25 6.71
CA LEU A 613 3.46 25.10 5.89
C LEU A 613 2.80 25.30 4.51
N PRO A 614 2.36 26.52 4.16
CA PRO A 614 1.74 26.80 2.87
C PRO A 614 2.81 26.82 1.78
N MET A 615 3.18 25.65 1.27
CA MET A 615 4.15 25.48 0.18
C MET A 615 3.42 25.11 -1.12
N ASP A 616 3.73 25.81 -2.20
CA ASP A 616 3.19 25.49 -3.52
C ASP A 616 3.77 24.17 -4.05
N ALA A 617 3.02 23.50 -4.91
CA ALA A 617 3.53 22.33 -5.63
C ALA A 617 4.62 22.75 -6.63
N GLU A 618 5.75 22.03 -6.64
CA GLU A 618 6.90 22.32 -7.50
C GLU A 618 7.11 21.19 -8.51
N GLU A 619 7.51 21.55 -9.75
CA GLU A 619 7.84 20.55 -10.80
C GLU A 619 8.98 19.62 -10.40
N ASN A 620 10.00 20.15 -9.69
CA ASN A 620 11.10 19.36 -9.15
C ASN A 620 11.31 19.65 -7.65
N PRO A 621 10.64 18.88 -6.79
CA PRO A 621 10.68 19.09 -5.34
C PRO A 621 12.08 18.84 -4.71
N ALA A 622 12.98 18.15 -5.41
CA ALA A 622 14.37 17.95 -4.95
C ALA A 622 15.26 19.18 -5.18
N LEU A 623 14.92 20.02 -6.17
CA LEU A 623 15.69 21.22 -6.53
C LEU A 623 15.09 22.52 -5.98
N GLY A 624 13.81 22.55 -5.61
CA GLY A 624 13.10 23.75 -5.19
C GLY A 624 13.17 24.07 -3.68
N LEU A 625 12.06 24.49 -3.08
CA LEU A 625 11.99 25.01 -1.71
C LEU A 625 12.07 23.87 -0.69
N ARG A 626 13.31 23.52 -0.31
CA ARG A 626 13.62 22.41 0.61
C ARG A 626 14.73 22.75 1.61
N GLY A 627 14.70 22.06 2.74
CA GLY A 627 15.76 22.09 3.74
C GLY A 627 15.86 23.47 4.37
N ILE A 628 17.07 24.02 4.42
CA ILE A 628 17.25 25.33 5.04
C ILE A 628 16.52 26.46 4.31
N ARG A 629 16.25 26.33 3.01
CA ARG A 629 15.49 27.35 2.26
C ARG A 629 14.07 27.50 2.81
N VAL A 630 13.45 26.41 3.27
CA VAL A 630 12.17 26.47 4.00
C VAL A 630 12.35 27.22 5.32
N GLY A 631 13.37 26.88 6.12
CA GLY A 631 13.63 27.58 7.39
C GLY A 631 13.87 29.09 7.20
N LEU A 632 14.45 29.50 6.08
CA LEU A 632 14.66 30.91 5.73
C LEU A 632 13.38 31.58 5.20
N ALA A 633 12.52 30.84 4.49
CA ALA A 633 11.22 31.32 4.03
C ALA A 633 10.19 31.43 5.17
N TYR A 634 10.32 30.61 6.23
CA TYR A 634 9.48 30.62 7.43
C TYR A 634 10.33 30.83 8.70
N PRO A 635 10.80 32.07 8.97
CA PRO A 635 11.78 32.35 10.02
C PRO A 635 11.34 31.95 11.43
N GLN A 636 10.05 32.06 11.75
CA GLN A 636 9.54 31.70 13.07
C GLN A 636 9.77 30.22 13.39
N MET A 637 9.59 29.33 12.41
CA MET A 637 9.82 27.90 12.59
C MET A 637 11.30 27.60 12.84
N LEU A 638 12.19 28.27 12.10
CA LEU A 638 13.64 28.17 12.29
C LEU A 638 14.04 28.67 13.69
N GLU A 639 13.50 29.82 14.11
CA GLU A 639 13.75 30.40 15.42
C GLU A 639 13.27 29.51 16.57
N ASP A 640 12.07 28.95 16.45
CA ASP A 640 11.50 28.03 17.43
C ASP A 640 12.33 26.76 17.56
N GLN A 641 12.75 26.17 16.43
CA GLN A 641 13.60 24.98 16.43
C GLN A 641 14.97 25.26 17.05
N VAL A 642 15.59 26.37 16.68
CA VAL A 642 16.88 26.79 17.26
C VAL A 642 16.74 27.01 18.77
N ARG A 643 15.66 27.69 19.21
CA ARG A 643 15.39 27.93 20.64
C ARG A 643 15.23 26.62 21.42
N ALA A 644 14.53 25.64 20.84
CA ALA A 644 14.36 24.33 21.43
C ALA A 644 15.71 23.61 21.59
N ILE A 645 16.54 23.60 20.55
CA ILE A 645 17.88 22.98 20.59
C ILE A 645 18.77 23.64 21.66
N LEU A 646 18.76 24.97 21.77
CA LEU A 646 19.53 25.72 22.76
C LEU A 646 19.01 25.54 24.20
N SER A 647 17.77 25.07 24.36
CA SER A 647 17.15 24.84 25.67
C SER A 647 17.53 23.49 26.30
N VAL A 648 18.05 22.56 25.51
CA VAL A 648 18.52 21.24 25.98
C VAL A 648 19.68 21.40 26.99
N ARG A 649 19.74 20.49 27.96
CA ARG A 649 20.75 20.42 29.01
C ARG A 649 21.47 19.06 29.03
N PRO A 650 22.74 18.99 29.46
CA PRO A 650 23.62 20.12 29.78
C PRO A 650 23.96 20.98 28.55
N THR A 651 24.15 22.28 28.79
CA THR A 651 24.50 23.24 27.73
C THR A 651 25.79 22.81 27.03
N GLY A 652 25.77 22.73 25.70
CA GLY A 652 26.92 22.33 24.89
C GLY A 652 26.93 20.85 24.46
N GLN A 653 25.97 20.04 24.93
CA GLN A 653 25.79 18.68 24.42
C GLN A 653 25.27 18.70 22.97
N CYS A 654 24.31 19.59 22.67
CA CYS A 654 23.77 19.75 21.33
C CYS A 654 24.69 20.55 20.40
N ARG A 655 24.75 20.13 19.14
CA ARG A 655 25.38 20.83 18.01
C ARG A 655 24.35 20.99 16.90
N ILE A 656 24.46 22.05 16.10
CA ILE A 656 23.52 22.34 15.02
C ILE A 656 24.17 22.01 13.68
N MET A 657 23.49 21.18 12.89
CA MET A 657 23.84 20.88 11.50
C MET A 657 22.79 21.50 10.57
N VAL A 658 23.23 22.15 9.50
CA VAL A 658 22.32 22.84 8.58
C VAL A 658 22.19 22.05 7.27
N PRO A 659 20.97 21.60 6.88
CA PRO A 659 20.76 20.85 5.64
C PRO A 659 20.81 21.76 4.41
N MET A 660 21.21 21.22 3.26
CA MET A 660 20.99 21.82 1.93
C MET A 660 21.52 23.26 1.73
N ILE A 661 22.60 23.63 2.43
CA ILE A 661 23.28 24.92 2.23
C ILE A 661 23.91 24.96 0.83
N ALA A 662 23.48 25.93 0.02
CA ALA A 662 23.99 26.18 -1.32
C ALA A 662 24.86 27.46 -1.39
N SER A 663 24.70 28.39 -0.43
CA SER A 663 25.46 29.64 -0.42
C SER A 663 25.97 30.05 0.97
N LEU A 664 26.98 30.93 0.98
CA LEU A 664 27.51 31.51 2.22
C LEU A 664 26.50 32.43 2.91
N ASP A 665 25.60 33.06 2.15
CA ASP A 665 24.60 33.98 2.69
C ASP A 665 23.50 33.25 3.47
N GLU A 666 23.08 32.06 3.00
CA GLU A 666 22.19 31.18 3.77
C GLU A 666 22.83 30.79 5.11
N LEU A 667 24.11 30.42 5.11
CA LEU A 667 24.83 30.08 6.34
C LEU A 667 24.94 31.28 7.30
N ARG A 668 25.18 32.49 6.78
CA ARG A 668 25.19 33.73 7.57
C ARG A 668 23.83 34.02 8.19
N ALA A 669 22.74 33.83 7.44
CA ALA A 669 21.38 34.03 7.93
C ALA A 669 21.05 33.07 9.08
N VAL A 670 21.39 31.79 8.95
CA VAL A 670 21.21 30.81 10.05
C VAL A 670 22.05 31.17 11.27
N ARG A 671 23.31 31.59 11.08
CA ARG A 671 24.15 32.06 12.19
C ARG A 671 23.54 33.25 12.92
N ALA A 672 22.92 34.18 12.19
CA ALA A 672 22.22 35.32 12.79
C ALA A 672 21.03 34.86 13.63
N ALA A 673 20.20 33.94 13.12
CA ALA A 673 19.08 33.36 13.86
C ALA A 673 19.53 32.65 15.15
N VAL A 674 20.60 31.84 15.09
CA VAL A 674 21.20 31.19 16.26
C VAL A 674 21.72 32.20 17.29
N THR A 675 22.36 33.27 16.82
CA THR A 675 22.91 34.31 17.68
C THR A 675 21.81 35.10 18.39
N ALA A 676 20.74 35.45 17.66
CA ALA A 676 19.57 36.12 18.20
C ALA A 676 18.86 35.26 19.27
N ALA A 677 18.62 33.98 18.97
CA ALA A 677 17.98 33.04 19.90
C ALA A 677 18.83 32.74 21.15
N ALA A 678 20.16 32.78 21.03
CA ALA A 678 21.07 32.62 22.17
C ALA A 678 21.15 33.86 23.08
N GLY A 679 20.56 35.00 22.67
CA GLY A 679 20.62 36.25 23.43
C GLY A 679 22.02 36.89 23.46
N VAL A 680 22.89 36.56 22.50
CA VAL A 680 24.28 37.06 22.45
C VAL A 680 24.37 38.19 21.43
N SER A 681 24.66 39.41 21.87
CA SER A 681 24.94 40.54 20.96
C SER A 681 26.32 40.37 20.31
N ILE A 682 26.42 40.63 19.00
CA ILE A 682 27.70 40.56 18.26
C ILE A 682 28.56 41.75 18.69
N MET A 683 29.50 41.53 19.60
CA MET A 683 30.67 42.40 19.69
C MET A 683 31.74 41.83 18.75
N THR A 684 31.93 42.47 17.59
CA THR A 684 33.00 42.14 16.64
C THR A 684 34.35 42.20 17.37
N PRO A 685 35.12 41.10 17.50
CA PRO A 685 36.42 41.16 18.14
C PRO A 685 37.45 41.63 17.13
N THR A 686 37.88 42.88 17.24
CA THR A 686 39.24 43.27 16.89
C THR A 686 40.19 42.72 17.95
N GLY A 687 41.00 41.72 17.60
CA GLY A 687 42.26 41.40 18.29
C GLY A 687 42.18 40.55 19.57
N THR A 688 42.78 39.37 19.48
CA THR A 688 43.51 38.61 20.54
C THR A 688 42.88 38.37 21.93
N ARG A 689 42.72 37.05 22.19
CA ARG A 689 43.07 36.29 23.41
C ARG A 689 41.92 35.75 24.29
N SER A 690 41.85 34.41 24.30
CA SER A 690 41.35 33.45 25.29
C SER A 690 40.22 33.85 26.25
N GLY A 691 39.06 33.24 26.05
CA GLY A 691 38.04 33.01 27.08
C GLY A 691 37.08 31.93 26.57
N ARG A 692 36.84 30.88 27.36
CA ARG A 692 35.87 29.82 27.05
C ARG A 692 34.48 30.46 26.89
N SER A 693 34.00 30.61 25.66
CA SER A 693 32.60 30.92 25.39
C SER A 693 31.89 29.67 24.87
N SER A 694 30.70 29.43 25.42
CA SER A 694 29.70 28.48 24.95
C SER A 694 29.39 28.75 23.48
N SER A 695 30.03 28.02 22.58
CA SER A 695 29.78 28.12 21.13
C SER A 695 29.10 26.84 20.66
N ALA A 696 27.84 26.96 20.25
CA ALA A 696 27.22 25.96 19.40
C ALA A 696 28.03 25.92 18.08
N ALA A 697 28.76 24.83 17.85
CA ALA A 697 29.50 24.66 16.61
C ALA A 697 28.51 24.34 15.49
N ILE A 698 28.43 25.21 14.48
CA ILE A 698 27.62 25.00 13.27
C ILE A 698 28.48 24.25 12.24
N ARG A 699 28.06 23.06 11.83
CA ARG A 699 28.68 22.29 10.74
C ARG A 699 27.79 22.33 9.49
N SER A 700 28.38 22.58 8.31
CA SER A 700 27.70 22.54 7.00
C SER A 700 28.01 21.23 6.26
N THR A 701 27.09 20.78 5.39
CA THR A 701 27.23 19.56 4.58
C THR A 701 27.66 19.82 3.13
N ALA A 702 28.31 20.96 2.84
CA ALA A 702 28.61 21.36 1.47
C ALA A 702 29.30 20.22 0.68
N ALA A 703 28.55 19.63 -0.27
CA ALA A 703 29.14 18.82 -1.32
C ALA A 703 29.99 19.77 -2.15
N ARG A 704 31.28 19.46 -2.30
CA ARG A 704 32.11 20.13 -3.30
C ARG A 704 31.48 19.90 -4.66
N THR A 705 30.93 20.93 -5.27
CA THR A 705 30.89 21.05 -6.73
C THR A 705 32.26 21.53 -7.23
#